data_AF-A0A1C5GYC9-F1
#
_entry.id   AF-A0A1C5GYC9-F1
#
_cell.length_a   1.000
_cell.length_b   1.000
_cell.length_c   1.000
_cell.angle_alpha   90.00
_cell.angle_beta   90.00
_cell.angle_gamma   90.00
#
_symmetry.space_group_name_H-M   'P 1'
#
loop_
_entity.id
_entity.type
_entity.pdbx_description
1 polymer ?
#
loop_
_entity_poly.entity_id
_entity_poly.type
_entity_poly.pdbx_seq_one_letter_code
_entity_poly.pdbx_strand_id
1 'polypeptide(L)'
;MDNPRLAHSTMTAVIACLLLLATAVTPSAAAGQQLTSTVTFTDRSYTPLSPSRLLDTRSGVGVSTKGPVGPAKTIEVQVTGRGGVPADGVGAVVFNLTGTQPTASTYITAYPAGQSRPTSSTLNLTAGETRPNLAIITVGAGGRVALYNHAGSTHLIADVVGWFARGADLTGLSPVRLLDTRSGLGASATGPVGAGKTIDVQVTGRGGVPADGVGAVVFNLTGTQPTASTVVTVYPAGESRPTSSTLNLVKGQTAPNLVVAKVGAGGKVSLHNNTGSTHLIADVLGWMPVGGDYVSLSPVRLLDTRSGLGASATGPVGAGKTIDVQVTGRGGVPADGVGAVVFNLTGTQPTASTVVTVYPAGESRPTSSTLNLVKGQTAPNLVVAKVGAGGKVSLHNNTGSTHLIADVVGWISTGVAASLEKPATTEVVDARQVVSMSPDSDAVTMTGAAPQVGEALFVPPSPTTGAGILARVTSTQPGGSGQTIVRTEPVSLEEAFPSGSVSGSADTRALAAGAPASAAKSLAGRLLADDGGQLQIPAAAAATTPCAGYLLRTDIAVDVSARVLLDASWGLGKLKRLRVAFELEVAGAVTITAPASVKCSFNIGPSIPLGTIWGFVPAIQPTLKVELAAGVTDTAKISGKITVGAEYVDGQGVDWIHQGTATGSFTPPTVSATGKLRVK
;
A
#
# COMPACT_ATOMS: atom_id res chain seq x y z
N MET A 1 28.78 -15.73 -6.15
CA MET A 1 27.59 -16.62 -6.12
C MET A 1 26.45 -15.68 -5.79
N ASP A 2 25.96 -14.95 -6.79
CA ASP A 2 25.15 -13.76 -6.55
C ASP A 2 23.98 -13.78 -7.52
N ASN A 3 22.79 -13.99 -6.99
CA ASN A 3 21.57 -13.72 -7.74
C ASN A 3 20.47 -13.16 -6.83
N PRO A 4 20.39 -11.83 -6.66
CA PRO A 4 19.25 -11.19 -6.04
C PRO A 4 18.63 -10.17 -7.00
N ARG A 5 18.00 -10.59 -8.11
CA ARG A 5 17.22 -9.68 -8.98
C ARG A 5 15.92 -10.24 -9.57
N LEU A 6 15.41 -11.39 -9.13
CA LEU A 6 14.22 -11.99 -9.76
C LEU A 6 12.85 -11.45 -9.30
N ALA A 7 12.74 -10.79 -8.14
CA ALA A 7 11.43 -10.37 -7.63
C ALA A 7 10.82 -9.14 -8.36
N HIS A 8 11.65 -8.24 -8.89
CA HIS A 8 11.18 -7.04 -9.59
C HIS A 8 10.78 -7.31 -11.06
N SER A 9 11.22 -8.44 -11.64
CA SER A 9 10.98 -8.76 -13.06
C SER A 9 9.57 -9.27 -13.35
N THR A 10 8.88 -9.85 -12.37
CA THR A 10 7.62 -10.57 -12.62
C THR A 10 6.42 -9.64 -12.72
N MET A 11 6.35 -8.60 -11.87
CA MET A 11 5.23 -7.64 -11.87
C MET A 11 5.26 -6.74 -13.11
N THR A 12 6.43 -6.27 -13.51
CA THR A 12 6.63 -5.46 -14.72
C THR A 12 6.31 -6.24 -16.00
N ALA A 13 6.65 -7.54 -16.05
CA ALA A 13 6.34 -8.41 -17.18
C ALA A 13 4.82 -8.67 -17.29
N VAL A 14 4.11 -8.85 -16.17
CA VAL A 14 2.64 -9.01 -16.16
C VAL A 14 1.97 -7.78 -16.75
N ILE A 15 2.36 -6.59 -16.29
CA ILE A 15 1.73 -5.35 -16.71
C ILE A 15 2.10 -5.02 -18.17
N ALA A 16 3.37 -5.21 -18.57
CA ALA A 16 3.78 -5.06 -19.97
C ALA A 16 3.08 -6.07 -20.89
N CYS A 17 2.92 -7.32 -20.46
CA CYS A 17 2.17 -8.35 -21.19
C CYS A 17 0.69 -7.95 -21.28
N LEU A 18 0.02 -7.58 -20.18
CA LEU A 18 -1.38 -7.12 -20.17
C LEU A 18 -1.61 -5.86 -21.02
N LEU A 19 -0.62 -4.97 -21.08
CA LEU A 19 -0.63 -3.78 -21.94
C LEU A 19 -0.45 -4.12 -23.42
N LEU A 20 0.48 -5.02 -23.74
CA LEU A 20 0.64 -5.57 -25.09
C LEU A 20 -0.63 -6.33 -25.53
N LEU A 21 -1.23 -7.08 -24.61
CA LEU A 21 -2.47 -7.86 -24.77
C LEU A 21 -3.68 -6.95 -25.10
N ALA A 22 -3.78 -5.75 -24.51
CA ALA A 22 -4.83 -4.79 -24.84
C ALA A 22 -4.64 -4.11 -26.21
N THR A 23 -3.39 -3.96 -26.68
CA THR A 23 -3.08 -3.35 -27.98
C THR A 23 -3.09 -4.33 -29.16
N ALA A 24 -3.10 -5.64 -28.89
CA ALA A 24 -3.02 -6.70 -29.90
C ALA A 24 -4.39 -7.19 -30.42
N VAL A 25 -5.50 -6.50 -30.10
CA VAL A 25 -6.83 -6.85 -30.62
C VAL A 25 -6.92 -6.43 -32.10
N THR A 26 -6.45 -7.29 -32.99
CA THR A 26 -6.80 -7.25 -34.41
C THR A 26 -8.10 -8.01 -34.60
N PRO A 27 -9.07 -7.54 -35.41
CA PRO A 27 -10.32 -8.26 -35.59
C PRO A 27 -10.07 -9.61 -36.29
N SER A 28 -10.22 -10.73 -35.58
CA SER A 28 -10.31 -12.05 -36.20
C SER A 28 -11.66 -12.68 -35.85
N ALA A 29 -12.44 -13.01 -36.88
CA ALA A 29 -13.77 -13.56 -36.73
C ALA A 29 -13.73 -15.02 -36.23
N ALA A 30 -13.63 -15.24 -34.92
CA ALA A 30 -13.93 -16.54 -34.32
C ALA A 30 -15.45 -16.65 -34.04
N ALA A 31 -16.25 -16.80 -35.10
CA ALA A 31 -17.66 -17.10 -34.97
C ALA A 31 -17.86 -18.56 -34.52
N GLY A 32 -18.37 -18.78 -33.31
CA GLY A 32 -18.88 -20.10 -32.87
C GLY A 32 -18.29 -20.70 -31.59
N GLN A 33 -17.40 -20.01 -30.86
CA GLN A 33 -16.87 -20.56 -29.59
C GLN A 33 -17.82 -20.33 -28.41
N GLN A 34 -18.09 -21.40 -27.64
CA GLN A 34 -18.85 -21.33 -26.39
C GLN A 34 -17.88 -21.16 -25.21
N LEU A 35 -18.07 -20.07 -24.45
CA LEU A 35 -17.31 -19.79 -23.25
C LEU A 35 -17.71 -20.74 -22.11
N THR A 36 -16.72 -21.26 -21.39
CA THR A 36 -16.94 -22.30 -20.37
C THR A 36 -16.62 -21.84 -18.96
N SER A 37 -15.68 -20.90 -18.81
CA SER A 37 -15.23 -20.43 -17.50
C SER A 37 -14.52 -19.08 -17.61
N THR A 38 -14.42 -18.39 -16.48
CA THR A 38 -13.71 -17.12 -16.34
C THR A 38 -12.48 -17.34 -15.46
N VAL A 39 -11.36 -16.76 -15.88
CA VAL A 39 -10.11 -16.80 -15.14
C VAL A 39 -9.71 -15.37 -14.77
N THR A 40 -9.51 -15.13 -13.48
CA THR A 40 -9.16 -13.81 -12.96
C THR A 40 -7.72 -13.81 -12.48
N PHE A 41 -6.97 -12.81 -12.93
CA PHE A 41 -5.61 -12.52 -12.49
C PHE A 41 -5.56 -11.14 -11.88
N THR A 42 -4.70 -10.96 -10.90
CA THR A 42 -4.33 -9.64 -10.41
C THR A 42 -2.84 -9.64 -10.14
N ASP A 43 -2.17 -8.58 -10.54
CA ASP A 43 -0.77 -8.33 -10.16
C ASP A 43 -0.66 -7.88 -8.69
N ARG A 44 -1.78 -7.64 -8.01
CA ARG A 44 -1.76 -7.17 -6.62
C ARG A 44 -1.26 -8.27 -5.69
N SER A 45 -0.22 -7.91 -4.96
CA SER A 45 0.44 -8.67 -3.93
C SER A 45 -0.37 -8.74 -2.63
N TYR A 46 -1.25 -7.75 -2.38
CA TYR A 46 -2.16 -7.70 -1.22
C TYR A 46 -3.63 -7.63 -1.64
N THR A 47 -4.44 -8.55 -1.13
CA THR A 47 -5.90 -8.51 -1.28
C THR A 47 -6.56 -8.01 0.00
N PRO A 48 -7.17 -6.81 -0.03
CA PRO A 48 -7.89 -6.27 1.10
C PRO A 48 -9.27 -6.94 1.23
N LEU A 49 -9.67 -7.25 2.46
CA LEU A 49 -10.93 -7.91 2.79
C LEU A 49 -11.80 -7.01 3.68
N SER A 50 -13.11 -7.19 3.57
CA SER A 50 -14.03 -6.76 4.63
C SER A 50 -13.68 -7.58 5.89
N PRO A 51 -13.52 -6.95 7.08
CA PRO A 51 -13.06 -7.66 8.26
C PRO A 51 -13.91 -8.89 8.60
N SER A 52 -13.26 -10.04 8.80
CA SER A 52 -13.93 -11.31 9.11
C SER A 52 -13.30 -12.02 10.31
N ARG A 53 -14.12 -12.53 11.21
CA ARG A 53 -13.65 -13.19 12.45
C ARG A 53 -13.20 -14.62 12.17
N LEU A 54 -11.91 -14.91 12.35
CA LEU A 54 -11.36 -16.27 12.24
C LEU A 54 -11.19 -16.96 13.58
N LEU A 55 -11.01 -16.19 14.65
CA LEU A 55 -10.79 -16.69 16.01
C LEU A 55 -11.61 -15.86 17.01
N ASP A 56 -12.32 -16.54 17.91
CA ASP A 56 -12.80 -15.97 19.17
C ASP A 56 -12.93 -17.07 20.22
N THR A 57 -11.93 -17.11 21.09
CA THR A 57 -11.84 -18.10 22.17
C THR A 57 -12.97 -18.01 23.20
N ARG A 58 -13.72 -16.90 23.25
CA ARG A 58 -14.87 -16.72 24.16
C ARG A 58 -16.10 -17.44 23.66
N SER A 59 -16.29 -17.50 22.34
CA SER A 59 -17.43 -18.15 21.69
C SER A 59 -17.09 -19.53 21.12
N GLY A 60 -15.80 -19.86 21.00
CA GLY A 60 -15.33 -21.11 20.42
C GLY A 60 -15.09 -21.03 18.90
N VAL A 61 -15.18 -19.84 18.30
CA VAL A 61 -14.91 -19.67 16.87
C VAL A 61 -13.43 -19.95 16.60
N GLY A 62 -13.14 -20.85 15.65
CA GLY A 62 -11.79 -21.13 15.19
C GLY A 62 -10.93 -22.00 16.12
N VAL A 63 -11.47 -22.50 17.24
CA VAL A 63 -10.76 -23.35 18.20
C VAL A 63 -11.56 -24.62 18.52
N SER A 64 -10.84 -25.70 18.87
CA SER A 64 -11.45 -26.97 19.28
C SER A 64 -12.07 -26.92 20.69
N THR A 65 -11.63 -25.99 21.53
CA THR A 65 -12.09 -25.88 22.92
C THR A 65 -12.36 -24.41 23.25
N LYS A 66 -13.58 -24.13 23.68
CA LYS A 66 -14.01 -22.81 24.17
C LYS A 66 -13.34 -22.52 25.52
N GLY A 67 -12.74 -21.36 25.69
CA GLY A 67 -12.07 -20.96 26.92
C GLY A 67 -10.81 -20.11 26.67
N PRO A 68 -10.27 -19.45 27.70
CA PRO A 68 -9.09 -18.62 27.55
C PRO A 68 -7.84 -19.47 27.28
N VAL A 69 -6.88 -18.90 26.56
CA VAL A 69 -5.57 -19.50 26.33
C VAL A 69 -4.76 -19.41 27.62
N GLY A 70 -4.40 -20.55 28.20
CA GLY A 70 -3.65 -20.63 29.45
C GLY A 70 -2.18 -20.19 29.35
N PRO A 71 -1.43 -20.24 30.46
CA PRO A 71 -0.04 -19.81 30.51
C PRO A 71 0.83 -20.79 29.74
N ALA A 72 1.84 -20.25 29.05
CA ALA A 72 2.73 -21.00 28.19
C ALA A 72 2.03 -21.92 27.16
N LYS A 73 0.80 -21.60 26.76
CA LYS A 73 0.04 -22.35 25.75
C LYS A 73 0.09 -21.66 24.40
N THR A 74 0.11 -22.48 23.36
CA THR A 74 -0.04 -22.06 21.97
C THR A 74 -1.34 -22.62 21.42
N ILE A 75 -2.09 -21.79 20.69
CA ILE A 75 -3.20 -22.23 19.84
C ILE A 75 -2.83 -22.00 18.37
N GLU A 76 -3.28 -22.88 17.48
CA GLU A 76 -3.15 -22.68 16.03
C GLU A 76 -4.49 -22.27 15.44
N VAL A 77 -4.46 -21.31 14.52
CA VAL A 77 -5.63 -20.79 13.82
C VAL A 77 -5.50 -21.15 12.35
N GLN A 78 -6.50 -21.85 11.81
CA GLN A 78 -6.62 -22.05 10.35
C GLN A 78 -6.97 -20.72 9.70
N VAL A 79 -6.12 -20.28 8.77
CA VAL A 79 -6.30 -18.99 8.09
C VAL A 79 -6.66 -19.16 6.63
N THR A 80 -6.03 -20.10 5.92
CA THR A 80 -6.40 -20.36 4.53
C THR A 80 -7.77 -21.03 4.44
N GLY A 81 -8.52 -20.68 3.39
CA GLY A 81 -9.87 -21.18 3.12
C GLY A 81 -10.94 -20.63 4.05
N ARG A 82 -10.67 -19.54 4.79
CA ARG A 82 -11.59 -18.95 5.76
C ARG A 82 -11.66 -17.43 5.64
N GLY A 83 -12.84 -16.86 5.93
CA GLY A 83 -13.05 -15.40 6.03
C GLY A 83 -12.60 -14.60 4.80
N GLY A 84 -12.70 -15.17 3.60
CA GLY A 84 -12.26 -14.53 2.34
C GLY A 84 -10.80 -14.77 1.96
N VAL A 85 -10.04 -15.48 2.78
CA VAL A 85 -8.67 -15.91 2.47
C VAL A 85 -8.71 -17.19 1.62
N PRO A 86 -8.02 -17.26 0.46
CA PRO A 86 -7.96 -18.46 -0.37
C PRO A 86 -7.42 -19.69 0.38
N ALA A 87 -7.75 -20.88 -0.10
CA ALA A 87 -7.29 -22.15 0.49
C ALA A 87 -5.77 -22.37 0.31
N ASP A 88 -5.17 -21.73 -0.68
CA ASP A 88 -3.76 -21.85 -1.03
C ASP A 88 -3.19 -20.53 -1.57
N GLY A 89 -1.91 -20.50 -1.94
CA GLY A 89 -1.29 -19.31 -2.57
C GLY A 89 -1.08 -18.13 -1.63
N VAL A 90 -1.43 -18.27 -0.36
CA VAL A 90 -1.27 -17.24 0.66
C VAL A 90 0.14 -17.29 1.28
N GLY A 91 0.82 -16.15 1.27
CA GLY A 91 2.12 -15.96 1.90
C GLY A 91 2.01 -15.40 3.32
N ALA A 92 1.11 -14.45 3.54
CA ALA A 92 0.85 -13.85 4.84
C ALA A 92 -0.60 -13.40 4.99
N VAL A 93 -1.05 -13.24 6.23
CA VAL A 93 -2.37 -12.69 6.58
C VAL A 93 -2.21 -11.46 7.47
N VAL A 94 -3.16 -10.54 7.35
CA VAL A 94 -3.23 -9.34 8.17
C VAL A 94 -4.40 -9.47 9.13
N PHE A 95 -4.10 -9.51 10.42
CA PHE A 95 -5.08 -9.60 11.50
C PHE A 95 -5.16 -8.30 12.28
N ASN A 96 -6.36 -7.98 12.74
CA ASN A 96 -6.48 -7.28 14.00
C ASN A 96 -6.57 -8.31 15.14
N LEU A 97 -5.51 -8.46 15.92
CA LEU A 97 -5.41 -9.42 17.01
C LEU A 97 -5.74 -8.73 18.34
N THR A 98 -6.79 -9.20 19.02
CA THR A 98 -7.27 -8.64 20.29
C THR A 98 -7.11 -9.64 21.42
N GLY A 99 -6.50 -9.19 22.52
CA GLY A 99 -6.51 -9.87 23.80
C GLY A 99 -7.54 -9.24 24.73
N THR A 100 -8.27 -10.06 25.50
CA THR A 100 -9.26 -9.57 26.47
C THR A 100 -9.33 -10.47 27.68
N GLN A 101 -9.68 -9.88 28.83
CA GLN A 101 -9.76 -10.54 30.13
C GLN A 101 -8.49 -11.33 30.53
N PRO A 102 -7.28 -10.77 30.34
CA PRO A 102 -6.06 -11.40 30.84
C PRO A 102 -6.08 -11.45 32.37
N THR A 103 -5.67 -12.57 32.96
CA THR A 103 -5.61 -12.74 34.43
C THR A 103 -4.30 -12.26 35.06
N ALA A 104 -3.28 -12.01 34.24
CA ALA A 104 -1.98 -11.47 34.64
C ALA A 104 -1.38 -10.65 33.49
N SER A 105 -0.34 -9.87 33.79
CA SER A 105 0.48 -9.27 32.74
C SER A 105 1.10 -10.37 31.87
N THR A 106 0.93 -10.26 30.56
CA THR A 106 1.37 -11.26 29.59
C THR A 106 1.68 -10.62 28.24
N TYR A 107 2.23 -11.42 27.33
CA TYR A 107 2.35 -11.06 25.93
C TYR A 107 1.91 -12.23 25.04
N ILE A 108 1.44 -11.87 23.84
CA ILE A 108 1.14 -12.82 22.77
C ILE A 108 2.23 -12.74 21.72
N THR A 109 2.79 -13.88 21.34
CA THR A 109 3.67 -14.00 20.17
C THR A 109 2.89 -14.69 19.07
N ALA A 110 2.71 -14.02 17.94
CA ALA A 110 2.08 -14.55 16.75
C ALA A 110 3.14 -14.91 15.70
N TYR A 111 3.11 -16.13 15.16
CA TYR A 111 4.15 -16.65 14.27
C TYR A 111 3.62 -17.76 13.36
N PRO A 112 4.33 -18.16 12.30
CA PRO A 112 3.88 -19.21 11.40
C PRO A 112 3.78 -20.55 12.12
N ALA A 113 2.68 -21.28 11.93
CA ALA A 113 2.53 -22.62 12.50
C ALA A 113 3.64 -23.56 11.97
N GLY A 114 4.13 -24.44 12.84
CA GLY A 114 5.25 -25.35 12.52
C GLY A 114 6.65 -24.71 12.54
N GLN A 115 6.78 -23.40 12.80
CA GLN A 115 8.08 -22.74 12.99
C GLN A 115 8.44 -22.59 14.48
N SER A 116 9.73 -22.41 14.77
CA SER A 116 10.18 -22.07 16.12
C SER A 116 9.65 -20.70 16.55
N ARG A 117 9.10 -20.61 17.77
CA ARG A 117 8.56 -19.36 18.31
C ARG A 117 9.65 -18.28 18.43
N PRO A 118 9.47 -17.09 17.84
CA PRO A 118 10.42 -15.99 17.99
C PRO A 118 10.33 -15.35 19.38
N THR A 119 11.31 -14.50 19.72
CA THR A 119 11.34 -13.78 21.02
C THR A 119 10.54 -12.48 21.01
N SER A 120 10.02 -12.05 19.87
CA SER A 120 9.22 -10.84 19.72
C SER A 120 7.80 -11.01 20.26
N SER A 121 7.26 -9.99 20.93
CA SER A 121 5.84 -9.92 21.31
C SER A 121 5.04 -9.19 20.23
N THR A 122 3.90 -9.75 19.82
CA THR A 122 2.92 -9.10 18.93
C THR A 122 1.94 -8.25 19.72
N LEU A 123 1.54 -8.68 20.91
CA LEU A 123 0.59 -7.95 21.78
C LEU A 123 1.08 -8.02 23.22
N ASN A 124 1.01 -6.93 23.97
CA ASN A 124 1.31 -6.92 25.41
C ASN A 124 0.05 -6.49 26.16
N LEU A 125 -0.24 -7.19 27.25
CA LEU A 125 -1.48 -7.08 28.00
C LEU A 125 -1.17 -7.00 29.50
N THR A 126 -1.94 -6.19 30.21
CA THR A 126 -2.00 -6.15 31.68
C THR A 126 -3.32 -6.74 32.18
N ALA A 127 -3.36 -7.22 33.43
CA ALA A 127 -4.56 -7.89 33.96
C ALA A 127 -5.84 -7.05 33.78
N GLY A 128 -6.91 -7.66 33.26
CA GLY A 128 -8.19 -7.01 32.96
C GLY A 128 -8.22 -6.13 31.70
N GLU A 129 -7.08 -5.90 31.03
CA GLU A 129 -7.01 -5.07 29.82
C GLU A 129 -7.71 -5.73 28.63
N THR A 130 -8.30 -4.91 27.75
CA THR A 130 -8.72 -5.35 26.42
C THR A 130 -8.03 -4.48 25.39
N ARG A 131 -7.21 -5.10 24.54
CA ARG A 131 -6.35 -4.36 23.61
C ARG A 131 -6.17 -5.09 22.28
N PRO A 132 -6.35 -4.38 21.14
CA PRO A 132 -5.95 -4.87 19.84
C PRO A 132 -4.52 -4.45 19.49
N ASN A 133 -3.90 -5.20 18.59
CA ASN A 133 -2.79 -4.73 17.76
C ASN A 133 -2.94 -5.35 16.36
N LEU A 134 -2.67 -4.57 15.32
CA LEU A 134 -2.56 -5.14 13.98
C LEU A 134 -1.35 -6.07 13.92
N ALA A 135 -1.46 -7.19 13.22
CA ALA A 135 -0.40 -8.16 13.04
C ALA A 135 -0.36 -8.62 11.58
N ILE A 136 0.82 -8.61 10.98
CA ILE A 136 1.07 -9.26 9.70
C ILE A 136 1.89 -10.52 9.98
N ILE A 137 1.34 -11.68 9.62
CA ILE A 137 1.91 -12.98 9.99
C ILE A 137 2.03 -13.84 8.73
N THR A 138 3.22 -14.35 8.47
CA THR A 138 3.42 -15.34 7.41
C THR A 138 2.67 -16.64 7.73
N VAL A 139 2.09 -17.25 6.70
CA VAL A 139 1.29 -18.46 6.86
C VAL A 139 2.22 -19.67 6.94
N GLY A 140 2.07 -20.46 8.00
CA GLY A 140 2.88 -21.65 8.26
C GLY A 140 2.28 -22.94 7.71
N ALA A 141 2.74 -24.06 8.26
CA ALA A 141 2.34 -25.41 7.84
C ALA A 141 0.81 -25.59 7.88
N GLY A 142 0.25 -26.20 6.83
CA GLY A 142 -1.18 -26.47 6.73
C GLY A 142 -2.07 -25.22 6.62
N GLY A 143 -1.51 -24.05 6.28
CA GLY A 143 -2.31 -22.82 6.15
C GLY A 143 -2.68 -22.20 7.50
N ARG A 144 -1.85 -22.39 8.53
CA ARG A 144 -2.12 -21.97 9.91
C ARG A 144 -1.14 -20.92 10.42
N VAL A 145 -1.57 -20.19 11.44
CA VAL A 145 -0.72 -19.34 12.29
C VAL A 145 -0.81 -19.82 13.74
N ALA A 146 0.26 -19.64 14.50
CA ALA A 146 0.36 -19.98 15.91
C ALA A 146 0.33 -18.73 16.78
N LEU A 147 -0.45 -18.77 17.86
CA LEU A 147 -0.58 -17.72 18.87
C LEU A 147 -0.18 -18.26 20.23
N TYR A 148 0.96 -17.82 20.75
CA TYR A 148 1.48 -18.22 22.06
C TYR A 148 1.14 -17.18 23.13
N ASN A 149 0.58 -17.61 24.25
CA ASN A 149 0.41 -16.79 25.45
C ASN A 149 1.50 -17.10 26.49
N HIS A 150 2.18 -16.08 27.00
CA HIS A 150 3.30 -16.25 27.93
C HIS A 150 2.87 -16.63 29.34
N ALA A 151 2.07 -15.78 29.98
CA ALA A 151 1.70 -15.87 31.39
C ALA A 151 0.18 -15.65 31.58
N GLY A 152 -0.32 -16.04 32.75
CA GLY A 152 -1.76 -15.99 33.05
C GLY A 152 -2.61 -16.71 32.00
N SER A 153 -3.88 -16.36 31.96
CA SER A 153 -4.83 -16.79 30.93
C SER A 153 -5.47 -15.57 30.29
N THR A 154 -5.75 -15.62 28.99
CA THR A 154 -6.44 -14.53 28.27
C THR A 154 -7.28 -15.07 27.14
N HIS A 155 -8.37 -14.40 26.83
CA HIS A 155 -9.08 -14.65 25.58
C HIS A 155 -8.39 -13.94 24.42
N LEU A 156 -8.33 -14.63 23.29
CA LEU A 156 -7.86 -14.12 22.01
C LEU A 156 -8.99 -14.07 20.98
N ILE A 157 -8.98 -13.01 20.19
CA ILE A 157 -9.88 -12.75 19.05
C ILE A 157 -8.99 -12.33 17.88
N ALA A 158 -9.19 -12.91 16.70
CA ALA A 158 -8.47 -12.50 15.49
C ALA A 158 -9.46 -12.28 14.34
N ASP A 159 -9.50 -11.05 13.86
CA ASP A 159 -10.28 -10.64 12.70
C ASP A 159 -9.34 -10.41 11.51
N VAL A 160 -9.48 -11.15 10.42
CA VAL A 160 -8.69 -10.99 9.20
C VAL A 160 -9.20 -9.79 8.40
N VAL A 161 -8.29 -8.94 7.91
CA VAL A 161 -8.61 -7.73 7.12
C VAL A 161 -7.97 -7.74 5.73
N GLY A 162 -7.16 -8.77 5.44
CA GLY A 162 -6.57 -9.00 4.14
C GLY A 162 -5.47 -10.04 4.18
N TRP A 163 -4.91 -10.34 3.01
CA TRP A 163 -3.85 -11.33 2.86
C TRP A 163 -2.90 -10.95 1.74
N PHE A 164 -1.66 -11.41 1.86
CA PHE A 164 -0.63 -11.28 0.84
C PHE A 164 -0.46 -12.60 0.11
N ALA A 165 -0.36 -12.55 -1.22
CA ALA A 165 0.02 -13.70 -2.02
C ALA A 165 1.43 -14.19 -1.65
N ARG A 166 1.72 -15.47 -1.88
CA ARG A 166 3.06 -16.01 -1.71
C ARG A 166 3.98 -15.40 -2.77
N GLY A 167 5.12 -14.86 -2.35
CA GLY A 167 6.03 -14.13 -3.23
C GLY A 167 5.59 -12.70 -3.55
N ALA A 168 4.64 -12.16 -2.78
CA ALA A 168 4.22 -10.77 -2.79
C ALA A 168 5.37 -9.77 -2.50
N ASP A 169 5.10 -8.50 -2.79
CA ASP A 169 5.97 -7.36 -2.44
C ASP A 169 6.27 -7.25 -0.94
N LEU A 170 5.46 -7.86 -0.07
CA LEU A 170 5.85 -8.04 1.32
C LEU A 170 6.79 -9.24 1.46
N THR A 171 8.07 -8.96 1.69
CA THR A 171 9.00 -9.98 2.16
C THR A 171 8.89 -10.11 3.68
N GLY A 172 8.21 -11.16 4.13
CA GLY A 172 8.12 -11.52 5.55
C GLY A 172 9.45 -12.06 6.08
N LEU A 173 9.82 -11.64 7.29
CA LEU A 173 11.03 -12.05 7.98
C LEU A 173 10.65 -12.81 9.26
N SER A 174 11.52 -13.73 9.69
CA SER A 174 11.51 -14.12 11.11
C SER A 174 11.84 -12.87 11.93
N PRO A 175 11.07 -12.53 12.98
CA PRO A 175 11.26 -11.28 13.69
C PRO A 175 12.69 -11.08 14.22
N VAL A 176 13.31 -9.94 13.88
CA VAL A 176 14.67 -9.58 14.34
C VAL A 176 14.64 -8.25 15.07
N ARG A 177 15.28 -8.17 16.24
CA ARG A 177 15.41 -6.92 16.98
C ARG A 177 16.44 -6.00 16.33
N LEU A 178 16.00 -4.84 15.85
CA LEU A 178 16.87 -3.79 15.30
C LEU A 178 17.24 -2.74 16.34
N LEU A 179 16.37 -2.52 17.34
CA LEU A 179 16.57 -1.55 18.41
C LEU A 179 16.17 -2.14 19.76
N ASP A 180 17.03 -1.98 20.77
CA ASP A 180 16.68 -2.13 22.19
C ASP A 180 17.45 -1.11 23.03
N THR A 181 16.79 -0.01 23.37
CA THR A 181 17.41 1.05 24.17
C THR A 181 17.79 0.63 25.60
N ARG A 182 17.32 -0.52 26.08
CA ARG A 182 17.67 -1.06 27.41
C ARG A 182 19.05 -1.72 27.42
N SER A 183 19.43 -2.35 26.31
CA SER A 183 20.75 -2.98 26.15
C SER A 183 21.71 -2.14 25.31
N GLY A 184 21.23 -1.07 24.67
CA GLY A 184 22.00 -0.26 23.72
C GLY A 184 22.03 -0.84 22.30
N LEU A 185 21.35 -1.96 22.05
CA LEU A 185 21.29 -2.56 20.71
C LEU A 185 20.68 -1.58 19.71
N GLY A 186 21.42 -1.29 18.64
CA GLY A 186 20.95 -0.40 17.56
C GLY A 186 20.85 1.08 17.93
N ALA A 187 21.24 1.46 19.15
CA ALA A 187 21.28 2.84 19.64
C ALA A 187 22.74 3.33 19.80
N SER A 188 22.95 4.65 19.77
CA SER A 188 24.27 5.24 20.03
C SER A 188 24.67 5.21 21.51
N ALA A 189 23.69 5.00 22.41
CA ALA A 189 23.90 4.88 23.85
C ALA A 189 22.82 4.00 24.48
N THR A 190 23.17 3.38 25.62
CA THR A 190 22.21 2.67 26.48
C THR A 190 21.44 3.67 27.34
N GLY A 191 20.12 3.51 27.43
CA GLY A 191 19.25 4.39 28.23
C GLY A 191 17.97 4.77 27.50
N PRO A 192 16.95 5.28 28.23
CA PRO A 192 15.68 5.64 27.64
C PRO A 192 15.80 6.86 26.72
N VAL A 193 14.95 6.94 25.70
CA VAL A 193 14.86 8.12 24.83
C VAL A 193 14.20 9.24 25.61
N GLY A 194 14.94 10.33 25.85
CA GLY A 194 14.47 11.48 26.63
C GLY A 194 13.42 12.35 25.92
N ALA A 195 12.95 13.39 26.61
CA ALA A 195 11.91 14.28 26.11
C ALA A 195 12.43 15.11 24.93
N GLY A 196 11.63 15.21 23.87
CA GLY A 196 12.00 15.91 22.65
C GLY A 196 13.20 15.28 21.91
N LYS A 197 13.62 14.07 22.26
CA LYS A 197 14.75 13.39 21.62
C LYS A 197 14.28 12.46 20.51
N THR A 198 15.09 12.36 19.48
CA THR A 198 14.90 11.46 18.34
C THR A 198 16.04 10.45 18.32
N ILE A 199 15.71 9.20 17.99
CA ILE A 199 16.68 8.16 17.65
C ILE A 199 16.44 7.70 16.21
N ASP A 200 17.51 7.61 15.42
CA ASP A 200 17.44 7.06 14.08
C ASP A 200 17.84 5.58 14.11
N VAL A 201 16.94 4.73 13.61
CA VAL A 201 17.14 3.29 13.53
C VAL A 201 17.59 2.96 12.12
N GLN A 202 18.79 2.38 11.98
CA GLN A 202 19.22 1.79 10.72
C GLN A 202 18.36 0.56 10.44
N VAL A 203 17.62 0.57 9.33
CA VAL A 203 16.73 -0.53 8.97
C VAL A 203 17.22 -1.30 7.75
N THR A 204 17.77 -0.62 6.73
CA THR A 204 18.36 -1.33 5.58
C THR A 204 19.70 -1.97 5.95
N GLY A 205 20.01 -3.10 5.28
CA GLY A 205 21.23 -3.87 5.52
C GLY A 205 21.28 -4.56 6.89
N ARG A 206 20.14 -4.66 7.59
CA ARG A 206 20.05 -5.25 8.94
C ARG A 206 18.86 -6.18 9.08
N GLY A 207 19.00 -7.20 9.92
CA GLY A 207 17.90 -8.08 10.31
C GLY A 207 17.16 -8.77 9.15
N GLY A 208 17.83 -8.99 8.01
CA GLY A 208 17.23 -9.59 6.81
C GLY A 208 16.62 -8.58 5.82
N VAL A 209 16.64 -7.28 6.14
CA VAL A 209 16.25 -6.21 5.22
C VAL A 209 17.42 -5.91 4.26
N PRO A 210 17.19 -5.84 2.94
CA PRO A 210 18.22 -5.47 1.95
C PRO A 210 18.84 -4.10 2.20
N ALA A 211 20.03 -3.86 1.64
CA ALA A 211 20.74 -2.59 1.78
C ALA A 211 20.11 -1.47 0.93
N ASP A 212 19.46 -1.83 -0.18
CA ASP A 212 18.88 -0.95 -1.20
C ASP A 212 17.51 -1.48 -1.67
N GLY A 213 16.80 -0.67 -2.47
CA GLY A 213 15.51 -1.05 -3.06
C GLY A 213 14.34 -1.17 -2.07
N VAL A 214 14.52 -0.78 -0.80
CA VAL A 214 13.48 -0.88 0.24
C VAL A 214 12.68 0.43 0.32
N GLY A 215 11.37 0.35 0.04
CA GLY A 215 10.45 1.49 0.16
C GLY A 215 9.91 1.66 1.57
N ALA A 216 9.61 0.55 2.24
CA ALA A 216 9.09 0.57 3.61
C ALA A 216 9.51 -0.66 4.42
N VAL A 217 9.54 -0.52 5.73
CA VAL A 217 9.74 -1.62 6.68
C VAL A 217 8.52 -1.80 7.57
N VAL A 218 8.24 -3.05 7.90
CA VAL A 218 7.21 -3.45 8.85
C VAL A 218 7.92 -3.88 10.13
N PHE A 219 7.65 -3.22 11.25
CA PHE A 219 8.20 -3.59 12.55
C PHE A 219 7.18 -3.41 13.67
N ASN A 220 7.33 -4.21 14.73
CA ASN A 220 6.61 -3.98 15.96
C ASN A 220 7.42 -3.02 16.83
N LEU A 221 6.81 -1.88 17.21
CA LEU A 221 7.42 -0.89 18.10
C LEU A 221 6.83 -1.01 19.49
N THR A 222 7.68 -1.26 20.48
CA THR A 222 7.27 -1.35 21.89
C THR A 222 7.92 -0.25 22.70
N GLY A 223 7.10 0.51 23.42
CA GLY A 223 7.53 1.43 24.46
C GLY A 223 7.38 0.77 25.83
N THR A 224 8.36 0.95 26.71
CA THR A 224 8.33 0.42 28.08
C THR A 224 8.97 1.39 29.08
N GLN A 225 8.50 1.33 30.33
CA GLN A 225 8.92 2.18 31.43
C GLN A 225 8.88 3.70 31.11
N PRO A 226 7.82 4.23 30.48
CA PRO A 226 7.68 5.66 30.27
C PRO A 226 7.56 6.39 31.62
N THR A 227 8.29 7.48 31.79
CA THR A 227 8.28 8.27 33.04
C THR A 227 7.11 9.26 33.13
N ALA A 228 6.49 9.57 31.99
CA ALA A 228 5.29 10.39 31.86
C ALA A 228 4.45 9.87 30.68
N SER A 229 3.20 10.34 30.56
CA SER A 229 2.45 10.13 29.33
C SER A 229 3.17 10.79 28.16
N THR A 230 3.31 10.08 27.05
CA THR A 230 4.05 10.52 25.87
C THR A 230 3.49 9.91 24.60
N VAL A 231 3.88 10.47 23.47
CA VAL A 231 3.68 9.89 22.14
C VAL A 231 5.04 9.70 21.47
N VAL A 232 5.16 8.59 20.74
CA VAL A 232 6.29 8.32 19.86
C VAL A 232 5.81 8.52 18.43
N THR A 233 6.49 9.39 17.70
CA THR A 233 6.25 9.63 16.27
C THR A 233 7.31 8.88 15.46
N VAL A 234 6.86 8.04 14.53
CA VAL A 234 7.72 7.36 13.56
C VAL A 234 7.63 8.08 12.22
N TYR A 235 8.77 8.36 11.59
CA TYR A 235 8.82 9.03 10.29
C TYR A 235 10.13 8.73 9.56
N PRO A 236 10.20 8.95 8.23
CA PRO A 236 11.43 8.73 7.47
C PRO A 236 12.55 9.64 7.95
N ALA A 237 13.75 9.09 8.13
CA ALA A 237 14.90 9.90 8.50
C ALA A 237 15.22 10.94 7.41
N GLY A 238 15.65 12.13 7.82
CA GLY A 238 15.93 13.25 6.91
C GLY A 238 14.68 14.06 6.50
N GLU A 239 13.47 13.64 6.88
CA GLU A 239 12.25 14.41 6.66
C GLU A 239 11.82 15.21 7.90
N SER A 240 11.00 16.25 7.68
CA SER A 240 10.41 17.01 8.78
C SER A 240 9.44 16.13 9.58
N ARG A 241 9.61 16.12 10.92
CA ARG A 241 8.74 15.36 11.83
C ARG A 241 7.25 15.74 11.63
N PRO A 242 6.37 14.77 11.32
CA PRO A 242 4.94 15.02 11.21
C PRO A 242 4.28 15.23 12.58
N THR A 243 3.03 15.68 12.61
CA THR A 243 2.24 15.84 13.84
C THR A 243 1.52 14.56 14.28
N SER A 244 1.79 13.44 13.58
CA SER A 244 1.20 12.14 13.87
C SER A 244 1.76 11.53 15.16
N SER A 245 0.95 10.69 15.81
CA SER A 245 1.37 9.87 16.94
C SER A 245 1.30 8.41 16.51
N THR A 246 2.41 7.66 16.56
CA THR A 246 2.43 6.23 16.18
C THR A 246 2.18 5.34 17.39
N LEU A 247 2.78 5.66 18.54
CA LEU A 247 2.60 4.91 19.78
C LEU A 247 2.28 5.89 20.91
N ASN A 248 1.26 5.58 21.71
CA ASN A 248 0.86 6.43 22.84
C ASN A 248 1.04 5.62 24.12
N LEU A 249 1.75 6.23 25.06
CA LEU A 249 2.19 5.59 26.28
C LEU A 249 1.71 6.40 27.48
N VAL A 250 1.25 5.73 28.53
CA VAL A 250 1.05 6.34 29.85
C VAL A 250 2.13 5.87 30.82
N LYS A 251 2.41 6.67 31.87
CA LYS A 251 3.47 6.39 32.86
C LYS A 251 3.44 4.93 33.34
N GLY A 252 4.59 4.26 33.28
CA GLY A 252 4.78 2.87 33.71
C GLY A 252 4.21 1.79 32.78
N GLN A 253 3.47 2.15 31.72
CA GLN A 253 2.88 1.17 30.80
C GLN A 253 3.94 0.57 29.86
N THR A 254 3.78 -0.72 29.54
CA THR A 254 4.42 -1.34 28.37
C THR A 254 3.38 -1.56 27.28
N ALA A 255 3.67 -1.11 26.07
CA ALA A 255 2.66 -1.00 25.01
C ALA A 255 3.31 -1.13 23.63
N PRO A 256 2.83 -2.06 22.78
CA PRO A 256 3.25 -2.17 21.39
C PRO A 256 2.27 -1.45 20.44
N ASN A 257 2.75 -1.14 19.24
CA ASN A 257 1.95 -0.94 18.04
C ASN A 257 2.72 -1.49 16.83
N LEU A 258 2.02 -2.08 15.86
CA LEU A 258 2.62 -2.38 14.57
C LEU A 258 2.89 -1.09 13.81
N VAL A 259 4.01 -1.04 13.10
CA VAL A 259 4.44 0.13 12.33
C VAL A 259 4.79 -0.31 10.91
N VAL A 260 4.22 0.37 9.93
CA VAL A 260 4.72 0.38 8.56
C VAL A 260 5.33 1.77 8.34
N ALA A 261 6.64 1.82 8.16
CA ALA A 261 7.38 3.06 8.04
C ALA A 261 8.07 3.15 6.68
N LYS A 262 7.85 4.27 5.99
CA LYS A 262 8.66 4.66 4.84
C LYS A 262 10.13 4.80 5.26
N VAL A 263 11.03 4.21 4.48
CA VAL A 263 12.47 4.31 4.71
C VAL A 263 12.96 5.68 4.22
N GLY A 264 13.70 6.39 5.07
CA GLY A 264 14.26 7.72 4.77
C GLY A 264 15.74 7.69 4.42
N ALA A 265 16.37 8.86 4.50
CA ALA A 265 17.77 9.08 4.15
C ALA A 265 18.72 8.10 4.85
N GLY A 266 19.65 7.52 4.09
CA GLY A 266 20.62 6.54 4.59
C GLY A 266 20.01 5.20 5.00
N GLY A 267 18.77 4.90 4.60
CA GLY A 267 18.13 3.62 4.94
C GLY A 267 17.62 3.55 6.38
N LYS A 268 17.22 4.70 6.93
CA LYS A 268 16.87 4.86 8.35
C LYS A 268 15.42 5.28 8.56
N VAL A 269 14.93 5.01 9.77
CA VAL A 269 13.64 5.48 10.28
C VAL A 269 13.87 6.23 11.59
N SER A 270 13.28 7.40 11.75
CA SER A 270 13.37 8.22 12.95
C SER A 270 12.24 7.91 13.93
N LEU A 271 12.58 7.76 15.21
CA LEU A 271 11.65 7.60 16.32
C LEU A 271 11.81 8.78 17.28
N HIS A 272 10.78 9.61 17.38
CA HIS A 272 10.80 10.79 18.24
C HIS A 272 9.93 10.60 19.48
N ASN A 273 10.49 10.80 20.67
CA ASN A 273 9.74 10.81 21.92
C ASN A 273 9.38 12.26 22.33
N ASN A 274 8.09 12.53 22.52
CA ASN A 274 7.61 13.89 22.78
C ASN A 274 7.91 14.38 24.22
N THR A 275 7.50 13.63 25.23
CA THR A 275 7.57 14.02 26.65
C THR A 275 8.11 12.90 27.52
N GLY A 276 8.59 13.23 28.73
CA GLY A 276 9.20 12.25 29.63
C GLY A 276 10.34 11.47 28.99
N SER A 277 10.59 10.26 29.46
CA SER A 277 11.56 9.34 28.88
C SER A 277 10.95 7.95 28.79
N THR A 278 11.28 7.18 27.76
CA THR A 278 10.78 5.80 27.58
C THR A 278 11.82 4.94 26.90
N HIS A 279 11.85 3.65 27.21
CA HIS A 279 12.63 2.70 26.43
C HIS A 279 11.86 2.29 25.18
N LEU A 280 12.52 2.32 24.04
CA LEU A 280 12.01 1.85 22.76
C LEU A 280 12.69 0.55 22.35
N ILE A 281 11.88 -0.37 21.80
CA ILE A 281 12.27 -1.66 21.25
C ILE A 281 11.62 -1.77 19.87
N ALA A 282 12.39 -2.05 18.83
CA ALA A 282 11.88 -2.25 17.47
C ALA A 282 12.30 -3.61 16.94
N ASP A 283 11.31 -4.47 16.66
CA ASP A 283 11.49 -5.80 16.08
C ASP A 283 10.98 -5.78 14.64
N VAL A 284 11.87 -5.89 13.65
CA VAL A 284 11.51 -5.93 12.22
C VAL A 284 10.89 -7.27 11.85
N LEU A 285 9.79 -7.21 11.12
CA LEU A 285 8.94 -8.34 10.73
C LEU A 285 8.92 -8.56 9.21
N GLY A 286 9.31 -7.55 8.44
CA GLY A 286 9.30 -7.60 6.99
C GLY A 286 9.65 -6.27 6.36
N TRP A 287 9.75 -6.28 5.03
CA TRP A 287 10.00 -5.09 4.24
C TRP A 287 9.24 -5.17 2.91
N MET A 288 9.01 -4.00 2.31
CA MET A 288 8.37 -3.83 1.02
C MET A 288 9.30 -3.03 0.09
N PRO A 289 9.44 -3.44 -1.18
CA PRO A 289 10.30 -2.77 -2.14
C PRO A 289 9.77 -1.39 -2.52
N VAL A 290 10.64 -0.58 -3.11
CA VAL A 290 10.22 0.60 -3.86
C VAL A 290 9.48 0.14 -5.13
N GLY A 291 8.35 0.76 -5.45
CA GLY A 291 7.60 0.46 -6.67
C GLY A 291 6.72 -0.79 -6.63
N GLY A 292 6.62 -1.44 -5.46
CA GLY A 292 5.57 -2.44 -5.22
C GLY A 292 4.18 -1.81 -5.03
N ASP A 293 3.16 -2.64 -4.81
CA ASP A 293 1.77 -2.19 -4.67
C ASP A 293 1.53 -1.28 -3.47
N TYR A 294 2.35 -1.43 -2.43
CA TYR A 294 2.31 -0.55 -1.28
C TYR A 294 3.15 0.70 -1.55
N VAL A 295 2.47 1.84 -1.62
CA VAL A 295 3.10 3.14 -1.73
C VAL A 295 3.17 3.77 -0.35
N SER A 296 4.39 3.85 0.17
CA SER A 296 4.69 4.42 1.47
C SER A 296 4.64 5.95 1.44
N LEU A 297 4.04 6.55 2.46
CA LEU A 297 3.93 8.00 2.61
C LEU A 297 4.59 8.46 3.91
N SER A 298 5.07 9.71 3.92
CA SER A 298 5.29 10.43 5.16
C SER A 298 3.93 10.60 5.86
N PRO A 299 3.82 10.41 7.18
CA PRO A 299 2.52 10.46 7.85
C PRO A 299 1.77 11.78 7.62
N VAL A 300 0.53 11.72 7.13
CA VAL A 300 -0.35 12.89 6.93
C VAL A 300 -1.68 12.70 7.64
N ARG A 301 -2.15 13.73 8.34
CA ARG A 301 -3.45 13.67 9.03
C ARG A 301 -4.60 13.84 8.04
N LEU A 302 -5.46 12.83 7.96
CA LEU A 302 -6.70 12.84 7.17
C LEU A 302 -7.93 13.22 8.01
N LEU A 303 -7.91 12.88 9.30
CA LEU A 303 -9.02 13.11 10.23
C LEU A 303 -8.49 13.64 11.57
N ASP A 304 -9.12 14.67 12.10
CA ASP A 304 -9.03 15.09 13.50
C ASP A 304 -10.38 15.64 13.95
N THR A 305 -11.18 14.83 14.66
CA THR A 305 -12.51 15.30 15.07
C THR A 305 -12.47 16.39 16.14
N ARG A 306 -11.30 16.67 16.75
CA ARG A 306 -11.13 17.78 17.71
C ARG A 306 -11.09 19.14 17.02
N SER A 307 -10.53 19.19 15.81
CA SER A 307 -10.43 20.42 15.02
C SER A 307 -11.45 20.47 13.87
N GLY A 308 -12.20 19.39 13.64
CA GLY A 308 -13.10 19.23 12.49
C GLY A 308 -12.38 18.87 11.19
N LEU A 309 -11.06 18.61 11.23
CA LEU A 309 -10.31 18.23 10.03
C LEU A 309 -10.84 16.91 9.48
N GLY A 310 -11.23 16.90 8.21
CA GLY A 310 -11.72 15.69 7.53
C GLY A 310 -13.09 15.19 7.98
N ALA A 311 -13.75 15.88 8.90
CA ALA A 311 -15.07 15.56 9.42
C ALA A 311 -16.12 16.58 8.95
N SER A 312 -17.39 16.18 8.91
CA SER A 312 -18.51 17.09 8.61
C SER A 312 -18.83 18.05 9.76
N ALA A 313 -18.37 17.75 10.98
CA ALA A 313 -18.54 18.58 12.16
C ALA A 313 -17.37 18.39 13.14
N THR A 314 -17.10 19.42 13.93
CA THR A 314 -16.18 19.37 15.07
C THR A 314 -16.86 18.73 16.27
N GLY A 315 -16.18 17.81 16.96
CA GLY A 315 -16.71 17.14 18.15
C GLY A 315 -16.41 15.63 18.18
N PRO A 316 -16.60 14.97 19.33
CA PRO A 316 -16.39 13.53 19.43
C PRO A 316 -17.46 12.75 18.66
N VAL A 317 -17.09 11.58 18.14
CA VAL A 317 -18.05 10.66 17.51
C VAL A 317 -18.89 10.02 18.62
N GLY A 318 -20.20 10.26 18.58
CA GLY A 318 -21.15 9.77 19.59
C GLY A 318 -21.43 8.26 19.54
N ALA A 319 -22.27 7.78 20.45
CA ALA A 319 -22.59 6.36 20.57
C ALA A 319 -23.40 5.88 19.37
N GLY A 320 -23.04 4.73 18.82
CA GLY A 320 -23.66 4.18 17.63
C GLY A 320 -23.49 5.04 16.38
N LYS A 321 -22.62 6.05 16.38
CA LYS A 321 -22.40 6.93 15.23
C LYS A 321 -21.24 6.45 14.37
N THR A 322 -21.40 6.65 13.06
CA THR A 322 -20.37 6.39 12.06
C THR A 322 -19.95 7.70 11.42
N ILE A 323 -18.65 7.84 11.16
CA ILE A 323 -18.09 8.89 10.31
C ILE A 323 -17.43 8.25 9.08
N ASP A 324 -17.72 8.78 7.91
CA ASP A 324 -17.03 8.38 6.69
C ASP A 324 -15.87 9.34 6.41
N VAL A 325 -14.67 8.78 6.32
CA VAL A 325 -13.44 9.51 6.06
C VAL A 325 -13.12 9.37 4.57
N GLN A 326 -13.06 10.50 3.86
CA GLN A 326 -12.49 10.51 2.51
C GLN A 326 -11.00 10.22 2.61
N VAL A 327 -10.57 9.12 2.00
CA VAL A 327 -9.16 8.71 2.02
C VAL A 327 -8.48 8.86 0.67
N THR A 328 -9.20 8.63 -0.43
CA THR A 328 -8.65 8.89 -1.77
C THR A 328 -8.64 10.39 -2.09
N GLY A 329 -7.66 10.82 -2.87
CA GLY A 329 -7.47 12.22 -3.28
C GLY A 329 -7.03 13.13 -2.13
N ARG A 330 -6.47 12.57 -1.05
CA ARG A 330 -6.06 13.32 0.15
C ARG A 330 -4.75 12.78 0.72
N GLY A 331 -3.93 13.68 1.25
CA GLY A 331 -2.72 13.34 2.01
C GLY A 331 -1.72 12.45 1.27
N GLY A 332 -1.59 12.60 -0.05
CA GLY A 332 -0.70 11.79 -0.90
C GLY A 332 -1.29 10.45 -1.34
N VAL A 333 -2.57 10.19 -1.03
CA VAL A 333 -3.31 9.05 -1.57
C VAL A 333 -4.01 9.47 -2.88
N PRO A 334 -3.83 8.75 -3.99
CA PRO A 334 -4.49 9.03 -5.27
C PRO A 334 -6.00 9.02 -5.17
N ALA A 335 -6.69 9.67 -6.11
CA ALA A 335 -8.15 9.72 -6.12
C ALA A 335 -8.82 8.39 -6.52
N ASP A 336 -8.10 7.54 -7.25
CA ASP A 336 -8.55 6.28 -7.81
C ASP A 336 -7.46 5.18 -7.78
N GLY A 337 -7.84 3.96 -8.14
CA GLY A 337 -6.93 2.80 -8.15
C GLY A 337 -6.34 2.47 -6.78
N VAL A 338 -6.99 2.85 -5.69
CA VAL A 338 -6.59 2.55 -4.33
C VAL A 338 -7.46 1.42 -3.78
N GLY A 339 -6.87 0.25 -3.53
CA GLY A 339 -7.58 -0.91 -2.99
C GLY A 339 -7.69 -0.85 -1.46
N ALA A 340 -6.68 -0.31 -0.80
CA ALA A 340 -6.66 -0.11 0.65
C ALA A 340 -5.80 1.08 1.06
N VAL A 341 -6.04 1.60 2.25
CA VAL A 341 -5.19 2.61 2.90
C VAL A 341 -4.62 2.06 4.20
N VAL A 342 -3.40 2.49 4.51
CA VAL A 342 -2.72 2.16 5.76
C VAL A 342 -2.62 3.44 6.58
N PHE A 343 -3.26 3.48 7.75
CA PHE A 343 -3.24 4.64 8.63
C PHE A 343 -3.18 4.25 10.09
N ASN A 344 -2.61 5.13 10.91
CA ASN A 344 -2.69 4.98 12.35
C ASN A 344 -3.97 5.65 12.87
N LEU A 345 -4.84 4.88 13.52
CA LEU A 345 -6.08 5.37 14.11
C LEU A 345 -5.90 5.58 15.60
N THR A 346 -6.03 6.82 16.07
CA THR A 346 -5.98 7.17 17.49
C THR A 346 -7.36 7.57 17.98
N GLY A 347 -7.79 6.93 19.06
CA GLY A 347 -8.94 7.35 19.86
C GLY A 347 -8.48 8.13 21.08
N THR A 348 -9.19 9.19 21.45
CA THR A 348 -8.85 9.99 22.64
C THR A 348 -10.08 10.55 23.33
N GLN A 349 -9.97 10.75 24.65
CA GLN A 349 -11.04 11.23 25.52
C GLN A 349 -12.36 10.44 25.40
N PRO A 350 -12.34 9.10 25.36
CA PRO A 350 -13.57 8.32 25.36
C PRO A 350 -14.34 8.52 26.67
N THR A 351 -15.65 8.74 26.60
CA THR A 351 -16.50 8.96 27.78
C THR A 351 -16.95 7.66 28.46
N ALA A 352 -16.84 6.53 27.76
CA ALA A 352 -17.09 5.18 28.25
C ALA A 352 -16.15 4.19 27.56
N SER A 353 -16.05 2.97 28.07
CA SER A 353 -15.41 1.89 27.31
C SER A 353 -16.16 1.66 26.01
N THR A 354 -15.42 1.60 24.90
CA THR A 354 -15.97 1.49 23.55
C THR A 354 -15.06 0.71 22.63
N VAL A 355 -15.61 0.32 21.48
CA VAL A 355 -14.86 -0.20 20.35
C VAL A 355 -15.13 0.66 19.14
N VAL A 356 -14.09 0.91 18.37
CA VAL A 356 -14.17 1.53 17.05
C VAL A 356 -14.01 0.44 16.01
N THR A 357 -14.98 0.33 15.10
CA THR A 357 -14.93 -0.60 13.97
C THR A 357 -14.62 0.17 12.70
N VAL A 358 -13.59 -0.26 11.98
CA VAL A 358 -13.21 0.29 10.68
C VAL A 358 -13.63 -0.68 9.58
N TYR A 359 -14.29 -0.17 8.54
CA TYR A 359 -14.77 -0.98 7.41
C TYR A 359 -14.95 -0.12 6.15
N PRO A 360 -15.06 -0.74 4.96
CA PRO A 360 -15.26 -0.01 3.72
C PRO A 360 -16.59 0.73 3.74
N ALA A 361 -16.60 2.00 3.32
CA ALA A 361 -17.84 2.75 3.20
C ALA A 361 -18.78 2.08 2.18
N GLY A 362 -20.08 2.08 2.49
CA GLY A 362 -21.10 1.42 1.66
C GLY A 362 -21.24 -0.10 1.88
N GLU A 363 -20.37 -0.72 2.67
CA GLU A 363 -20.52 -2.12 3.09
C GLU A 363 -21.21 -2.23 4.46
N SER A 364 -21.74 -3.42 4.77
CA SER A 364 -22.32 -3.69 6.08
C SER A 364 -21.23 -3.72 7.17
N ARG A 365 -21.53 -3.11 8.32
CA ARG A 365 -20.58 -3.06 9.45
C ARG A 365 -20.29 -4.49 9.95
N PRO A 366 -19.02 -4.93 9.97
CA PRO A 366 -18.65 -6.23 10.51
C PRO A 366 -18.73 -6.26 12.04
N THR A 367 -18.63 -7.44 12.64
CA THR A 367 -18.59 -7.63 14.11
C THR A 367 -17.18 -7.47 14.71
N SER A 368 -16.21 -7.09 13.88
CA SER A 368 -14.83 -6.85 14.30
C SER A 368 -14.71 -5.57 15.13
N SER A 369 -13.72 -5.53 16.01
CA SER A 369 -13.25 -4.30 16.65
C SER A 369 -11.88 -3.97 16.08
N THR A 370 -11.62 -2.71 15.72
CA THR A 370 -10.31 -2.25 15.23
C THR A 370 -9.52 -1.57 16.35
N LEU A 371 -10.18 -0.73 17.14
CA LEU A 371 -9.58 -0.04 18.29
C LEU A 371 -10.47 -0.26 19.51
N ASN A 372 -9.88 -0.59 20.65
CA ASN A 372 -10.61 -0.81 21.90
C ASN A 372 -10.11 0.23 22.90
N LEU A 373 -11.05 0.96 23.50
CA LEU A 373 -10.76 2.10 24.36
C LEU A 373 -11.52 1.94 25.68
N VAL A 374 -10.88 2.31 26.78
CA VAL A 374 -11.55 2.51 28.08
C VAL A 374 -11.69 4.00 28.38
N LYS A 375 -12.62 4.38 29.27
CA LYS A 375 -12.89 5.78 29.62
C LYS A 375 -11.60 6.57 29.91
N GLY A 376 -11.44 7.73 29.26
CA GLY A 376 -10.28 8.62 29.39
C GLY A 376 -9.00 8.16 28.67
N GLN A 377 -8.97 6.97 28.07
CA GLN A 377 -7.77 6.45 27.41
C GLN A 377 -7.47 7.18 26.09
N THR A 378 -6.19 7.42 25.83
CA THR A 378 -5.70 7.74 24.48
C THR A 378 -4.89 6.55 23.99
N ALA A 379 -5.30 5.91 22.89
CA ALA A 379 -4.60 4.77 22.33
C ALA A 379 -4.67 4.74 20.79
N PRO A 380 -3.55 4.39 20.12
CA PRO A 380 -3.53 4.13 18.69
C PRO A 380 -3.62 2.63 18.37
N ASN A 381 -4.00 2.34 17.13
CA ASN A 381 -3.74 1.06 16.47
C ASN A 381 -3.48 1.33 14.98
N LEU A 382 -2.50 0.64 14.38
CA LEU A 382 -2.34 0.67 12.93
C LEU A 382 -3.53 -0.04 12.27
N VAL A 383 -3.98 0.49 11.14
CA VAL A 383 -5.13 -0.02 10.39
C VAL A 383 -4.75 -0.17 8.94
N VAL A 384 -5.02 -1.34 8.37
CA VAL A 384 -5.10 -1.53 6.92
C VAL A 384 -6.58 -1.67 6.59
N ALA A 385 -7.15 -0.69 5.90
CA ALA A 385 -8.57 -0.64 5.59
C ALA A 385 -8.80 -0.72 4.09
N LYS A 386 -9.63 -1.69 3.66
CA LYS A 386 -10.17 -1.72 2.30
C LYS A 386 -10.94 -0.41 2.03
N VAL A 387 -10.66 0.21 0.88
CA VAL A 387 -11.37 1.41 0.45
C VAL A 387 -12.75 1.02 -0.10
N GLY A 388 -13.80 1.69 0.37
CA GLY A 388 -15.18 1.47 -0.04
C GLY A 388 -15.70 2.50 -1.03
N ALA A 389 -17.02 2.59 -1.13
CA ALA A 389 -17.74 3.48 -2.05
C ALA A 389 -17.26 4.94 -1.94
N GLY A 390 -17.03 5.57 -3.09
CA GLY A 390 -16.58 6.96 -3.17
C GLY A 390 -15.17 7.22 -2.64
N GLY A 391 -14.34 6.18 -2.44
CA GLY A 391 -12.98 6.36 -1.96
C GLY A 391 -12.89 6.60 -0.44
N LYS A 392 -13.85 6.06 0.31
CA LYS A 392 -14.03 6.33 1.74
C LYS A 392 -13.85 5.09 2.60
N VAL A 393 -13.55 5.34 3.88
CA VAL A 393 -13.53 4.35 4.95
C VAL A 393 -14.47 4.81 6.07
N SER A 394 -15.30 3.92 6.59
CA SER A 394 -16.21 4.20 7.69
C SER A 394 -15.57 3.85 9.04
N LEU A 395 -15.68 4.76 10.00
CA LEU A 395 -15.28 4.57 11.39
C LEU A 395 -16.53 4.63 12.28
N HIS A 396 -16.87 3.51 12.92
CA HIS A 396 -18.04 3.42 13.77
C HIS A 396 -17.65 3.36 15.25
N ASN A 397 -18.22 4.24 16.08
CA ASN A 397 -18.06 4.18 17.54
C ASN A 397 -19.27 3.49 18.20
N ASN A 398 -19.02 2.43 18.97
CA ASN A 398 -20.09 1.61 19.53
C ASN A 398 -20.82 2.26 20.73
N THR A 399 -20.08 2.70 21.74
CA THR A 399 -20.63 3.22 23.01
C THR A 399 -19.93 4.51 23.43
N GLY A 400 -20.59 5.30 24.30
CA GLY A 400 -20.07 6.60 24.72
C GLY A 400 -19.74 7.53 23.55
N SER A 401 -18.81 8.44 23.74
CA SER A 401 -18.29 9.33 22.71
C SER A 401 -16.77 9.34 22.77
N THR A 402 -16.08 9.48 21.64
CA THR A 402 -14.62 9.55 21.57
C THR A 402 -14.17 10.43 20.41
N HIS A 403 -13.04 11.12 20.56
CA HIS A 403 -12.41 11.80 19.43
C HIS A 403 -11.58 10.80 18.62
N LEU A 404 -11.63 10.92 17.30
CA LEU A 404 -10.90 10.06 16.37
C LEU A 404 -9.91 10.91 15.56
N ILE A 405 -8.70 10.38 15.41
CA ILE A 405 -7.61 10.96 14.64
C ILE A 405 -7.06 9.88 13.72
N ALA A 406 -6.97 10.15 12.42
CA ALA A 406 -6.42 9.20 11.44
C ALA A 406 -5.27 9.84 10.68
N ASP A 407 -4.07 9.25 10.82
CA ASP A 407 -2.86 9.67 10.14
C ASP A 407 -2.49 8.61 9.09
N VAL A 408 -2.63 8.92 7.80
CA VAL A 408 -2.27 8.00 6.69
C VAL A 408 -0.77 7.91 6.55
N VAL A 409 -0.27 6.68 6.40
CA VAL A 409 1.17 6.36 6.26
C VAL A 409 1.48 5.63 4.96
N GLY A 410 0.46 5.28 4.18
CA GLY A 410 0.60 4.73 2.85
C GLY A 410 -0.72 4.21 2.31
N TRP A 411 -0.69 3.73 1.08
CA TRP A 411 -1.84 3.14 0.41
C TRP A 411 -1.40 1.94 -0.42
N ILE A 412 -2.36 1.08 -0.74
CA ILE A 412 -2.14 -0.14 -1.53
C ILE A 412 -2.94 -0.02 -2.81
N SER A 413 -2.25 -0.21 -3.93
CA SER A 413 -2.81 -0.17 -5.27
C SER A 413 -3.91 -1.24 -5.45
N THR A 414 -4.88 -0.99 -6.33
CA THR A 414 -5.81 -2.04 -6.77
C THR A 414 -5.14 -3.12 -7.62
N GLY A 415 -3.89 -2.88 -8.03
CA GLY A 415 -3.22 -3.59 -9.09
C GLY A 415 -3.88 -3.36 -10.45
N VAL A 416 -3.35 -4.01 -11.47
CA VAL A 416 -4.03 -4.41 -12.70
C VAL A 416 -4.69 -5.78 -12.47
N ALA A 417 -5.99 -5.85 -12.71
CA ALA A 417 -6.77 -7.07 -12.70
C ALA A 417 -7.20 -7.41 -14.13
N ALA A 418 -7.10 -8.67 -14.51
CA ALA A 418 -7.60 -9.20 -15.77
C ALA A 418 -8.65 -10.27 -15.47
N SER A 419 -9.79 -10.21 -16.15
CA SER A 419 -10.81 -11.25 -16.14
C SER A 419 -10.97 -11.74 -17.57
N LEU A 420 -10.47 -12.95 -17.85
CA LEU A 420 -10.42 -13.54 -19.17
C LEU A 420 -11.46 -14.67 -19.25
N GLU A 421 -12.34 -14.64 -20.24
CA GLU A 421 -13.31 -15.70 -20.47
C GLU A 421 -12.73 -16.69 -21.48
N LYS A 422 -12.62 -17.96 -21.07
CA LYS A 422 -11.96 -19.00 -21.86
C LYS A 422 -12.95 -20.00 -22.48
N PRO A 423 -12.69 -20.48 -23.71
CA PRO A 423 -13.37 -21.62 -24.29
C PRO A 423 -12.88 -22.93 -23.66
N ALA A 424 -13.52 -24.05 -24.01
CA ALA A 424 -13.06 -25.38 -23.60
C ALA A 424 -11.65 -25.70 -24.13
N THR A 425 -11.29 -25.15 -25.30
CA THR A 425 -10.03 -25.36 -26.01
C THR A 425 -8.84 -24.57 -25.46
N THR A 426 -9.01 -23.91 -24.32
CA THR A 426 -7.95 -23.19 -23.63
C THR A 426 -7.74 -23.80 -22.26
N GLU A 427 -6.55 -24.34 -22.03
CA GLU A 427 -6.13 -24.89 -20.74
C GLU A 427 -5.34 -23.84 -19.96
N VAL A 428 -5.69 -23.66 -18.69
CA VAL A 428 -4.97 -22.77 -17.78
C VAL A 428 -4.21 -23.61 -16.78
N VAL A 429 -2.88 -23.55 -16.84
CA VAL A 429 -1.99 -24.32 -15.97
C VAL A 429 -1.58 -23.44 -14.81
N ASP A 430 -1.80 -23.93 -13.58
CA ASP A 430 -1.34 -23.23 -12.38
C ASP A 430 0.19 -23.19 -12.36
N ALA A 431 0.77 -22.04 -12.00
CA ALA A 431 2.22 -21.86 -11.96
C ALA A 431 2.96 -22.88 -11.07
N ARG A 432 2.27 -23.51 -10.11
CA ARG A 432 2.82 -24.59 -9.26
C ARG A 432 2.92 -25.94 -9.96
N GLN A 433 2.15 -26.14 -11.03
CA GLN A 433 2.27 -27.33 -11.87
C GLN A 433 3.49 -27.22 -12.78
N VAL A 434 4.04 -26.03 -12.99
CA VAL A 434 5.22 -25.82 -13.83
C VAL A 434 6.48 -26.18 -13.04
N VAL A 435 7.21 -27.18 -13.54
CA VAL A 435 8.48 -27.66 -12.99
C VAL A 435 9.64 -26.84 -13.56
N SER A 436 9.60 -26.58 -14.87
CA SER A 436 10.58 -25.74 -15.54
C SER A 436 9.98 -25.11 -16.79
N MET A 437 10.39 -23.87 -17.05
CA MET A 437 10.01 -23.10 -18.22
C MET A 437 11.13 -22.10 -18.50
N SER A 438 11.70 -22.15 -19.70
CA SER A 438 12.67 -21.14 -20.13
C SER A 438 11.94 -20.08 -20.98
N PRO A 439 12.21 -18.78 -20.79
CA PRO A 439 11.63 -17.72 -21.62
C PRO A 439 11.89 -17.89 -23.12
N ASP A 440 13.01 -18.55 -23.45
CA ASP A 440 13.47 -18.75 -24.84
C ASP A 440 13.16 -20.16 -25.38
N SER A 441 12.58 -21.06 -24.57
CA SER A 441 12.26 -22.42 -25.02
C SER A 441 10.81 -22.55 -25.44
N ASP A 442 10.58 -23.28 -26.53
CA ASP A 442 9.28 -23.76 -26.98
C ASP A 442 8.70 -24.87 -26.08
N ALA A 443 9.23 -25.08 -24.86
CA ALA A 443 8.90 -26.22 -24.03
C ALA A 443 8.59 -25.82 -22.57
N VAL A 444 7.51 -26.38 -22.03
CA VAL A 444 7.12 -26.28 -20.62
C VAL A 444 7.10 -27.68 -20.01
N THR A 445 7.85 -27.87 -18.93
CA THR A 445 7.76 -29.10 -18.15
C THR A 445 6.79 -28.88 -17.00
N MET A 446 5.77 -29.73 -16.91
CA MET A 446 4.69 -29.58 -15.93
C MET A 446 4.27 -30.91 -15.31
N THR A 447 3.59 -30.86 -14.17
CA THR A 447 2.96 -32.02 -13.51
C THR A 447 1.45 -31.99 -13.67
N GLY A 448 0.83 -33.16 -13.84
CA GLY A 448 -0.62 -33.30 -13.96
C GLY A 448 -1.05 -33.83 -15.32
N ALA A 449 -2.33 -33.67 -15.64
CA ALA A 449 -2.87 -34.10 -16.92
C ALA A 449 -2.18 -33.36 -18.08
N ALA A 450 -1.84 -34.08 -19.14
CA ALA A 450 -1.26 -33.49 -20.33
C ALA A 450 -2.34 -32.70 -21.09
N PRO A 451 -2.10 -31.42 -21.43
CA PRO A 451 -2.99 -30.68 -22.30
C PRO A 451 -3.04 -31.32 -23.70
N GLN A 452 -4.14 -31.15 -24.42
CA GLN A 452 -4.29 -31.76 -25.74
C GLN A 452 -3.54 -30.97 -26.81
N VAL A 453 -2.99 -31.66 -27.81
CA VAL A 453 -2.38 -31.01 -28.97
C VAL A 453 -3.44 -30.18 -29.70
N GLY A 454 -3.10 -28.93 -30.01
CA GLY A 454 -4.00 -27.96 -30.64
C GLY A 454 -4.69 -27.00 -29.67
N GLU A 455 -4.75 -27.32 -28.37
CA GLU A 455 -5.30 -26.42 -27.35
C GLU A 455 -4.39 -25.20 -27.13
N ALA A 456 -5.00 -24.06 -26.82
CA ALA A 456 -4.27 -22.95 -26.25
C ALA A 456 -3.91 -23.29 -24.80
N LEU A 457 -2.67 -23.01 -24.42
CA LEU A 457 -2.10 -23.19 -23.11
C LEU A 457 -1.78 -21.82 -22.54
N PHE A 458 -2.38 -21.50 -21.42
CA PHE A 458 -2.05 -20.30 -20.65
C PHE A 458 -1.40 -20.67 -19.33
N VAL A 459 -0.15 -20.24 -19.17
CA VAL A 459 0.56 -20.29 -17.89
C VAL A 459 0.67 -18.85 -17.40
N PRO A 460 0.04 -18.50 -16.27
CA PRO A 460 0.11 -17.14 -15.77
C PRO A 460 1.54 -16.80 -15.32
N PRO A 461 1.91 -15.51 -15.37
CA PRO A 461 3.17 -15.04 -14.81
C PRO A 461 3.22 -15.27 -13.29
N SER A 462 4.41 -15.57 -12.78
CA SER A 462 4.64 -15.80 -11.35
C SER A 462 6.14 -15.80 -11.04
N PRO A 463 6.54 -15.82 -9.75
CA PRO A 463 7.94 -16.02 -9.38
C PRO A 463 8.58 -17.30 -9.97
N THR A 464 7.80 -18.36 -10.21
CA THR A 464 8.30 -19.62 -10.80
C THR A 464 8.27 -19.65 -12.32
N THR A 465 7.36 -18.90 -12.94
CA THR A 465 7.07 -18.92 -14.39
C THR A 465 7.54 -17.66 -15.12
N GLY A 466 8.14 -16.69 -14.42
CA GLY A 466 8.58 -15.44 -15.02
C GLY A 466 7.40 -14.68 -15.65
N ALA A 467 7.51 -14.36 -16.94
CA ALA A 467 6.48 -13.66 -17.71
C ALA A 467 5.25 -14.52 -18.05
N GLY A 468 5.26 -15.82 -17.71
CA GLY A 468 4.21 -16.74 -18.16
C GLY A 468 4.34 -17.09 -19.65
N ILE A 469 3.40 -17.88 -20.15
CA ILE A 469 3.25 -18.14 -21.59
C ILE A 469 1.79 -18.13 -22.00
N LEU A 470 1.55 -17.69 -23.23
CA LEU A 470 0.31 -17.93 -23.95
C LEU A 470 0.66 -18.52 -25.30
N ALA A 471 0.40 -19.81 -25.46
CA ALA A 471 0.91 -20.56 -26.61
C ALA A 471 0.00 -21.74 -26.94
N ARG A 472 -0.04 -22.17 -28.19
CA ARG A 472 -0.72 -23.41 -28.59
C ARG A 472 0.17 -24.61 -28.34
N VAL A 473 -0.41 -25.69 -27.84
CA VAL A 473 0.28 -26.99 -27.68
C VAL A 473 0.52 -27.63 -29.05
N THR A 474 1.78 -27.88 -29.38
CA THR A 474 2.20 -28.54 -30.63
C THR A 474 2.52 -30.01 -30.43
N SER A 475 3.02 -30.39 -29.25
CA SER A 475 3.19 -31.80 -28.86
C SER A 475 3.30 -31.96 -27.35
N THR A 476 2.99 -33.16 -26.86
CA THR A 476 3.22 -33.56 -25.47
C THR A 476 4.06 -34.83 -25.42
N GLN A 477 5.00 -34.88 -24.49
CA GLN A 477 5.89 -36.02 -24.28
C GLN A 477 5.97 -36.35 -22.78
N PRO A 478 5.98 -37.63 -22.39
CA PRO A 478 6.23 -38.00 -21.00
C PRO A 478 7.61 -37.49 -20.54
N GLY A 479 7.64 -36.82 -19.38
CA GLY A 479 8.85 -36.46 -18.65
C GLY A 479 9.17 -37.48 -17.54
N GLY A 480 10.20 -37.20 -16.75
CA GLY A 480 10.50 -38.00 -15.56
C GLY A 480 9.44 -37.83 -14.46
N SER A 481 9.26 -38.84 -13.60
CA SER A 481 8.52 -38.73 -12.32
C SER A 481 7.11 -38.10 -12.40
N GLY A 482 6.28 -38.51 -13.37
CA GLY A 482 4.90 -38.00 -13.50
C GLY A 482 4.79 -36.59 -14.10
N GLN A 483 5.86 -36.13 -14.76
CA GLN A 483 5.88 -34.88 -15.50
C GLN A 483 5.49 -35.09 -16.97
N THR A 484 5.08 -34.01 -17.61
CA THR A 484 4.79 -33.90 -19.04
C THR A 484 5.61 -32.74 -19.58
N ILE A 485 6.33 -32.97 -20.67
CA ILE A 485 7.00 -31.93 -21.45
C ILE A 485 6.03 -31.53 -22.57
N VAL A 486 5.62 -30.27 -22.55
CA VAL A 486 4.67 -29.69 -23.51
C VAL A 486 5.43 -28.76 -24.43
N ARG A 487 5.43 -29.02 -25.73
CA ARG A 487 5.95 -28.08 -26.72
C ARG A 487 4.87 -27.14 -27.21
N THR A 488 5.24 -25.91 -27.50
CA THR A 488 4.30 -24.84 -27.76
C THR A 488 4.76 -23.86 -28.84
N GLU A 489 3.80 -23.21 -29.51
CA GLU A 489 4.03 -22.08 -30.41
C GLU A 489 3.15 -20.88 -30.01
N PRO A 490 3.54 -19.62 -30.26
CA PRO A 490 2.76 -18.46 -29.84
C PRO A 490 1.31 -18.46 -30.40
N VAL A 491 0.34 -18.07 -29.58
CA VAL A 491 -1.07 -17.90 -29.98
C VAL A 491 -1.56 -16.50 -29.58
N SER A 492 -2.53 -15.94 -30.30
CA SER A 492 -3.10 -14.62 -29.95
C SER A 492 -4.02 -14.71 -28.73
N LEU A 493 -4.15 -13.61 -28.01
CA LEU A 493 -5.09 -13.51 -26.87
C LEU A 493 -6.53 -13.77 -27.28
N GLU A 494 -6.95 -13.21 -28.41
CA GLU A 494 -8.32 -13.34 -28.91
C GLU A 494 -8.69 -14.80 -29.16
N GLU A 495 -7.75 -15.61 -29.63
CA GLU A 495 -8.01 -17.01 -29.88
C GLU A 495 -8.18 -17.80 -28.57
N ALA A 496 -7.32 -17.55 -27.58
CA ALA A 496 -7.37 -18.25 -26.29
C ALA A 496 -8.45 -17.68 -25.33
N PHE A 497 -8.78 -16.41 -25.47
CA PHE A 497 -9.69 -15.66 -24.61
C PHE A 497 -10.53 -14.70 -25.46
N PRO A 498 -11.57 -15.21 -26.15
CA PRO A 498 -12.34 -14.43 -27.10
C PRO A 498 -13.10 -13.28 -26.45
N SER A 499 -13.30 -13.31 -25.13
CA SER A 499 -13.88 -12.24 -24.34
C SER A 499 -13.09 -12.01 -23.06
N GLY A 500 -13.10 -10.78 -22.57
CA GLY A 500 -12.44 -10.45 -21.31
C GLY A 500 -12.41 -8.96 -21.00
N SER A 501 -11.83 -8.65 -19.87
CA SER A 501 -11.57 -7.29 -19.42
C SER A 501 -10.25 -7.21 -18.67
N VAL A 502 -9.61 -6.06 -18.76
CA VAL A 502 -8.43 -5.70 -17.97
C VAL A 502 -8.70 -4.33 -17.38
N SER A 503 -8.63 -4.20 -16.06
CA SER A 503 -8.83 -2.92 -15.41
C SER A 503 -7.89 -2.76 -14.22
N GLY A 504 -7.47 -1.54 -13.96
CA GLY A 504 -6.63 -1.25 -12.81
C GLY A 504 -5.59 -0.21 -13.12
N SER A 505 -4.53 -0.17 -12.33
CA SER A 505 -3.57 0.91 -12.44
C SER A 505 -2.23 0.64 -11.79
N ALA A 506 -1.17 1.04 -12.49
CA ALA A 506 0.22 0.73 -12.16
C ALA A 506 1.09 2.00 -12.10
N ASP A 507 2.06 2.02 -11.20
CA ASP A 507 3.08 3.07 -11.15
C ASP A 507 3.97 2.99 -12.41
N THR A 508 4.24 4.12 -13.05
CA THR A 508 5.11 4.18 -14.24
C THR A 508 6.55 3.77 -13.95
N ARG A 509 7.03 3.90 -12.71
CA ARG A 509 8.34 3.39 -12.29
C ARG A 509 8.43 1.88 -12.40
N ALA A 510 7.34 1.19 -12.02
CA ALA A 510 7.23 -0.26 -12.16
C ALA A 510 7.21 -0.70 -13.63
N LEU A 511 6.73 0.15 -14.55
CA LEU A 511 6.71 -0.12 -16.00
C LEU A 511 8.08 0.04 -16.67
N ALA A 512 8.91 0.98 -16.20
CA ALA A 512 10.20 1.32 -16.83
C ALA A 512 11.30 0.28 -16.59
N ALA A 513 11.27 -0.44 -15.45
CA ALA A 513 12.35 -1.31 -15.00
C ALA A 513 12.47 -2.67 -15.73
N GLY A 514 11.58 -2.99 -16.68
CA GLY A 514 11.53 -4.34 -17.27
C GLY A 514 10.81 -4.49 -18.62
N ALA A 515 10.31 -3.42 -19.22
CA ALA A 515 9.79 -3.50 -20.59
C ALA A 515 10.95 -3.52 -21.60
N PRO A 516 10.87 -4.29 -22.71
CA PRO A 516 11.78 -4.07 -23.83
C PRO A 516 11.69 -2.60 -24.20
N ALA A 517 12.84 -1.96 -24.41
CA ALA A 517 12.95 -0.50 -24.54
C ALA A 517 11.98 0.06 -25.60
N SER A 518 11.53 -0.71 -26.58
CA SER A 518 10.52 -0.35 -27.56
C SER A 518 9.08 -0.26 -27.03
N ALA A 519 8.64 -1.15 -26.14
CA ALA A 519 7.26 -1.20 -25.63
C ALA A 519 7.00 -0.15 -24.54
N ALA A 520 7.95 0.08 -23.63
CA ALA A 520 7.90 1.23 -22.72
C ALA A 520 7.97 2.56 -23.49
N LYS A 521 8.78 2.64 -24.57
CA LYS A 521 8.86 3.84 -25.43
C LYS A 521 7.61 4.08 -26.28
N SER A 522 6.84 3.04 -26.63
CA SER A 522 5.59 3.19 -27.39
C SER A 522 4.40 3.56 -26.50
N LEU A 523 4.40 3.07 -25.26
CA LEU A 523 3.29 3.29 -24.34
C LEU A 523 3.43 4.58 -23.53
N ALA A 524 4.64 4.91 -23.05
CA ALA A 524 4.92 6.11 -22.28
C ALA A 524 5.28 7.33 -23.16
N GLY A 525 5.29 7.19 -24.49
CA GLY A 525 6.04 8.14 -25.31
C GLY A 525 7.55 8.04 -25.03
N ARG A 526 8.36 8.43 -26.00
CA ARG A 526 9.81 8.50 -25.78
C ARG A 526 10.07 9.55 -24.68
N LEU A 527 10.61 9.11 -23.53
CA LEU A 527 11.10 9.93 -22.40
C LEU A 527 10.05 10.49 -21.41
N LEU A 528 9.45 9.65 -20.56
CA LEU A 528 8.81 10.14 -19.33
C LEU A 528 9.60 9.86 -18.04
N ALA A 529 10.65 9.04 -18.04
CA ALA A 529 11.42 8.79 -16.82
C ALA A 529 12.88 8.44 -17.12
N ASP A 530 13.80 8.75 -16.21
CA ASP A 530 15.15 8.17 -16.21
C ASP A 530 15.14 6.68 -15.85
N ASP A 531 16.32 6.05 -15.86
CA ASP A 531 16.51 4.65 -15.49
C ASP A 531 16.08 4.33 -14.04
N GLY A 532 15.80 5.36 -13.21
CA GLY A 532 15.25 5.26 -11.87
C GLY A 532 13.74 5.51 -11.77
N GLY A 533 13.04 5.71 -12.89
CA GLY A 533 11.61 5.97 -12.92
C GLY A 533 11.23 7.42 -12.53
N GLN A 534 12.20 8.32 -12.39
CA GLN A 534 11.92 9.73 -12.09
C GLN A 534 11.66 10.50 -13.38
N LEU A 535 10.56 11.26 -13.43
CA LEU A 535 10.31 12.17 -14.55
C LEU A 535 11.49 13.13 -14.64
N GLN A 536 12.19 13.14 -15.79
CA GLN A 536 13.30 14.06 -16.02
C GLN A 536 12.72 15.46 -16.25
N ILE A 537 12.37 16.14 -15.15
CA ILE A 537 12.00 17.53 -15.16
C ILE A 537 13.31 18.31 -15.23
N PRO A 538 13.57 19.11 -16.29
CA PRO A 538 14.73 19.98 -16.29
C PRO A 538 14.69 20.81 -15.01
N ALA A 539 15.76 20.79 -14.22
CA ALA A 539 15.86 21.56 -12.98
C ALA A 539 15.32 22.96 -13.24
N ALA A 540 14.21 23.33 -12.59
CA ALA A 540 13.57 24.61 -12.87
C ALA A 540 14.56 25.71 -12.50
N ALA A 541 15.09 26.37 -13.52
CA ALA A 541 16.01 27.47 -13.36
C ALA A 541 15.36 28.54 -12.48
N ALA A 542 16.14 29.12 -11.58
CA ALA A 542 15.72 30.31 -10.84
C ALA A 542 15.14 31.32 -11.83
N ALA A 543 13.85 31.62 -11.71
CA ALA A 543 13.17 32.58 -12.58
C ALA A 543 13.07 33.92 -11.85
N THR A 544 13.38 35.00 -12.56
CA THR A 544 13.10 36.37 -12.10
C THR A 544 11.81 36.85 -12.74
N THR A 545 10.79 37.09 -11.93
CA THR A 545 9.47 37.54 -12.42
C THR A 545 9.20 38.97 -11.95
N PRO A 546 8.81 39.89 -12.85
CA PRO A 546 8.44 41.25 -12.46
C PRO A 546 7.16 41.26 -11.60
N CYS A 547 7.20 41.97 -10.48
CA CYS A 547 6.06 42.18 -9.59
C CYS A 547 6.14 43.57 -8.98
N ALA A 548 5.14 44.41 -9.25
CA ALA A 548 5.02 45.77 -8.68
C ALA A 548 6.30 46.62 -8.81
N GLY A 549 7.05 46.47 -9.92
CA GLY A 549 8.31 47.19 -10.16
C GLY A 549 9.58 46.52 -9.62
N TYR A 550 9.47 45.38 -8.94
CA TYR A 550 10.60 44.60 -8.40
C TYR A 550 10.77 43.28 -9.15
N LEU A 551 12.00 42.74 -9.17
CA LEU A 551 12.27 41.39 -9.66
C LEU A 551 12.27 40.41 -8.48
N LEU A 552 11.30 39.49 -8.46
CA LEU A 552 11.25 38.43 -7.47
C LEU A 552 12.06 37.23 -7.96
N ARG A 553 12.90 36.67 -7.10
CA ARG A 553 13.56 35.38 -7.34
C ARG A 553 12.63 34.27 -6.90
N THR A 554 12.32 33.36 -7.83
CA THR A 554 11.55 32.15 -7.54
C THR A 554 12.38 30.92 -7.82
N ASP A 555 12.59 30.10 -6.80
CA ASP A 555 13.17 28.76 -6.92
C ASP A 555 12.04 27.73 -6.83
N ILE A 556 11.95 26.86 -7.85
CA ILE A 556 10.89 25.86 -7.96
C ILE A 556 11.52 24.47 -7.90
N ALA A 557 11.08 23.66 -6.94
CA ALA A 557 11.35 22.23 -6.94
C ALA A 557 10.04 21.51 -7.19
N VAL A 558 9.98 20.67 -8.22
CA VAL A 558 8.81 19.85 -8.54
C VAL A 558 9.26 18.40 -8.64
N ASP A 559 8.53 17.51 -8.00
CA ASP A 559 8.57 16.07 -8.18
C ASP A 559 7.25 15.67 -8.87
N VAL A 560 7.34 14.79 -9.86
CA VAL A 560 6.17 14.27 -10.58
C VAL A 560 6.21 12.75 -10.51
N SER A 561 5.23 12.19 -9.82
CA SER A 561 4.92 10.77 -9.95
C SER A 561 3.88 10.59 -11.06
N ALA A 562 4.01 9.51 -11.82
CA ALA A 562 3.09 9.19 -12.89
C ALA A 562 2.54 7.78 -12.70
N ARG A 563 1.24 7.62 -12.93
CA ARG A 563 0.55 6.33 -12.87
C ARG A 563 -0.23 6.10 -14.15
N VAL A 564 -0.27 4.86 -14.63
CA VAL A 564 -1.14 4.48 -15.74
C VAL A 564 -2.42 3.88 -15.20
N LEU A 565 -3.55 4.43 -15.63
CA LEU A 565 -4.90 3.90 -15.46
C LEU A 565 -5.27 3.15 -16.73
N LEU A 566 -5.76 1.93 -16.57
CA LEU A 566 -6.17 1.05 -17.67
C LEU A 566 -7.57 0.51 -17.43
N ASP A 567 -8.40 0.58 -18.45
CA ASP A 567 -9.70 -0.09 -18.50
C ASP A 567 -9.97 -0.52 -19.95
N ALA A 568 -9.81 -1.81 -20.22
CA ALA A 568 -10.03 -2.42 -21.51
C ALA A 568 -11.07 -3.53 -21.37
N SER A 569 -11.96 -3.65 -22.35
CA SER A 569 -12.86 -4.79 -22.47
C SER A 569 -13.04 -5.18 -23.92
N TRP A 570 -13.14 -6.48 -24.16
CA TRP A 570 -13.40 -7.05 -25.46
C TRP A 570 -14.42 -8.18 -25.34
N GLY A 571 -15.12 -8.47 -26.42
CA GLY A 571 -15.99 -9.62 -26.49
C GLY A 571 -16.11 -10.15 -27.90
N LEU A 572 -15.94 -11.47 -28.02
CA LEU A 572 -15.94 -12.21 -29.28
C LEU A 572 -15.06 -11.55 -30.35
N GLY A 573 -13.83 -11.20 -29.97
CA GLY A 573 -12.85 -10.63 -30.89
C GLY A 573 -13.00 -9.15 -31.24
N LYS A 574 -13.93 -8.46 -30.57
CA LYS A 574 -14.13 -7.02 -30.75
C LYS A 574 -13.77 -6.25 -29.50
N LEU A 575 -12.90 -5.27 -29.64
CA LEU A 575 -12.63 -4.29 -28.60
C LEU A 575 -13.91 -3.47 -28.35
N LYS A 576 -14.46 -3.56 -27.14
CA LYS A 576 -15.67 -2.82 -26.74
C LYS A 576 -15.32 -1.47 -26.12
N ARG A 577 -14.24 -1.44 -25.34
CA ARG A 577 -13.74 -0.24 -24.66
C ARG A 577 -12.24 -0.34 -24.46
N LEU A 578 -11.53 0.77 -24.62
CA LEU A 578 -10.13 0.91 -24.20
C LEU A 578 -9.92 2.32 -23.67
N ARG A 579 -9.66 2.44 -22.38
CA ARG A 579 -9.28 3.67 -21.72
C ARG A 579 -7.89 3.51 -21.16
N VAL A 580 -7.01 4.41 -21.55
CA VAL A 580 -5.65 4.49 -21.03
C VAL A 580 -5.38 5.94 -20.68
N ALA A 581 -5.05 6.19 -19.41
CA ALA A 581 -4.77 7.53 -18.92
C ALA A 581 -3.55 7.54 -18.01
N PHE A 582 -2.79 8.61 -18.08
CA PHE A 582 -1.66 8.91 -17.22
C PHE A 582 -2.12 9.94 -16.20
N GLU A 583 -2.04 9.56 -14.94
CA GLU A 583 -2.23 10.45 -13.81
C GLU A 583 -0.87 10.92 -13.30
N LEU A 584 -0.62 12.21 -13.47
CA LEU A 584 0.58 12.89 -13.01
C LEU A 584 0.23 13.60 -11.71
N GLU A 585 0.85 13.17 -10.60
CA GLU A 585 0.77 13.87 -9.33
C GLU A 585 2.00 14.76 -9.20
N VAL A 586 1.76 16.06 -9.14
CA VAL A 586 2.76 17.11 -9.05
C VAL A 586 2.87 17.51 -7.59
N ALA A 587 4.04 17.38 -6.98
CA ALA A 587 4.33 17.90 -5.65
C ALA A 587 5.56 18.79 -5.71
N GLY A 588 5.56 19.91 -4.99
CA GLY A 588 6.71 20.81 -5.06
C GLY A 588 6.68 21.92 -4.04
N ALA A 589 7.72 22.75 -4.11
CA ALA A 589 7.83 23.97 -3.33
C ALA A 589 8.26 25.12 -4.23
N VAL A 590 7.67 26.29 -3.99
CA VAL A 590 8.11 27.56 -4.58
C VAL A 590 8.61 28.44 -3.45
N THR A 591 9.90 28.76 -3.49
CA THR A 591 10.51 29.71 -2.55
C THR A 591 10.55 31.09 -3.21
N ILE A 592 10.05 32.11 -2.51
CA ILE A 592 10.02 33.49 -2.98
C ILE A 592 10.79 34.37 -2.01
N THR A 593 11.72 35.15 -2.54
CA THR A 593 12.41 36.20 -1.76
C THR A 593 12.02 37.57 -2.29
N ALA A 594 11.40 38.39 -1.43
CA ALA A 594 10.98 39.74 -1.80
C ALA A 594 11.97 40.79 -1.23
N PRO A 595 12.63 41.60 -2.08
CA PRO A 595 13.53 42.66 -1.61
C PRO A 595 12.78 43.85 -0.98
N ALA A 596 11.48 43.98 -1.23
CA ALA A 596 10.60 45.03 -0.72
C ALA A 596 9.19 44.47 -0.48
N SER A 597 8.33 45.23 0.20
CA SER A 597 6.93 44.84 0.38
C SER A 597 6.20 44.84 -0.96
N VAL A 598 5.63 43.70 -1.35
CA VAL A 598 5.01 43.50 -2.67
C VAL A 598 3.63 42.88 -2.55
N LYS A 599 2.70 43.27 -3.43
CA LYS A 599 1.38 42.66 -3.60
C LYS A 599 1.08 42.49 -5.09
N CYS A 600 1.01 41.26 -5.59
CA CYS A 600 0.81 41.01 -7.01
C CYS A 600 0.28 39.60 -7.31
N SER A 601 -0.25 39.42 -8.52
CA SER A 601 -0.54 38.12 -9.11
C SER A 601 0.27 37.96 -10.40
N PHE A 602 0.97 36.86 -10.55
CA PHE A 602 1.77 36.59 -11.75
C PHE A 602 1.83 35.10 -12.06
N ASN A 603 2.07 34.77 -13.33
CA ASN A 603 2.42 33.41 -13.75
C ASN A 603 3.91 33.22 -13.63
N ILE A 604 4.36 32.08 -13.09
CA ILE A 604 5.79 31.80 -13.00
C ILE A 604 6.29 31.26 -14.33
N GLY A 605 7.24 31.96 -14.96
CA GLY A 605 8.07 31.48 -16.09
C GLY A 605 7.35 30.91 -17.32
N PRO A 606 8.08 30.41 -18.33
CA PRO A 606 7.45 29.61 -19.38
C PRO A 606 6.84 28.34 -18.77
N SER A 607 5.77 27.83 -19.38
CA SER A 607 5.12 26.59 -18.96
C SER A 607 6.15 25.46 -18.83
N ILE A 608 6.16 24.75 -17.71
CA ILE A 608 7.09 23.65 -17.44
C ILE A 608 6.56 22.41 -18.18
N PRO A 609 7.18 21.96 -19.30
CA PRO A 609 6.72 20.77 -20.01
C PRO A 609 7.03 19.51 -19.21
N LEU A 610 6.09 18.58 -19.18
CA LEU A 610 6.17 17.30 -18.46
C LEU A 610 6.47 16.11 -19.39
N GLY A 611 7.10 16.38 -20.54
CA GLY A 611 7.35 15.38 -21.58
C GLY A 611 6.18 15.17 -22.54
N THR A 612 6.38 14.38 -23.60
CA THR A 612 5.37 14.15 -24.65
C THR A 612 4.65 12.82 -24.45
N ILE A 613 3.32 12.86 -24.33
CA ILE A 613 2.43 11.69 -24.24
C ILE A 613 1.58 11.67 -25.50
N TRP A 614 1.80 10.70 -26.39
CA TRP A 614 1.05 10.55 -27.65
C TRP A 614 0.90 11.84 -28.49
N GLY A 615 1.99 12.62 -28.57
CA GLY A 615 2.03 13.89 -29.31
C GLY A 615 1.54 15.11 -28.50
N PHE A 616 0.96 14.91 -27.32
CA PHE A 616 0.59 15.98 -26.40
C PHE A 616 1.75 16.31 -25.46
N VAL A 617 1.99 17.59 -25.18
CA VAL A 617 2.98 18.02 -24.20
C VAL A 617 2.25 18.63 -23.00
N PRO A 618 1.83 17.83 -22.00
CA PRO A 618 1.32 18.40 -20.76
C PRO A 618 2.34 19.39 -20.19
N ALA A 619 1.87 20.55 -19.77
CA ALA A 619 2.73 21.56 -19.16
C ALA A 619 2.07 22.20 -17.95
N ILE A 620 2.90 22.57 -16.97
CA ILE A 620 2.46 23.26 -15.76
C ILE A 620 2.70 24.75 -15.92
N GLN A 621 1.68 25.56 -15.68
CA GLN A 621 1.82 27.01 -15.57
C GLN A 621 1.21 27.48 -14.24
N PRO A 622 2.01 27.57 -13.17
CA PRO A 622 1.52 28.01 -11.88
C PRO A 622 1.23 29.51 -11.90
N THR A 623 0.05 29.90 -11.43
CA THR A 623 -0.29 31.30 -11.12
C THR A 623 -0.18 31.52 -9.62
N LEU A 624 0.69 32.45 -9.23
CA LEU A 624 0.85 32.87 -7.84
C LEU A 624 0.11 34.17 -7.56
N LYS A 625 -0.39 34.27 -6.33
CA LYS A 625 -0.79 35.52 -5.69
C LYS A 625 0.07 35.67 -4.44
N VAL A 626 0.81 36.77 -4.37
CA VAL A 626 1.82 37.01 -3.34
C VAL A 626 1.55 38.36 -2.72
N GLU A 627 1.55 38.39 -1.39
CA GLU A 627 1.61 39.61 -0.60
C GLU A 627 2.64 39.35 0.51
N LEU A 628 3.79 40.01 0.42
CA LEU A 628 4.96 39.78 1.28
C LEU A 628 5.49 41.11 1.79
N ALA A 629 6.02 41.12 3.00
CA ALA A 629 6.78 42.25 3.54
C ALA A 629 8.23 42.23 3.04
N ALA A 630 8.89 43.38 3.07
CA ALA A 630 10.29 43.52 2.68
C ALA A 630 11.22 42.58 3.45
N GLY A 631 12.12 41.89 2.74
CA GLY A 631 13.12 41.00 3.33
C GLY A 631 12.59 39.63 3.76
N VAL A 632 11.30 39.34 3.54
CA VAL A 632 10.71 38.04 3.86
C VAL A 632 11.03 37.04 2.75
N THR A 633 11.54 35.88 3.17
CA THR A 633 11.59 34.67 2.35
C THR A 633 10.47 33.75 2.79
N ASP A 634 9.62 33.34 1.86
CA ASP A 634 8.52 32.40 2.14
C ASP A 634 8.52 31.24 1.15
N THR A 635 8.05 30.09 1.59
CA THR A 635 7.99 28.86 0.80
C THR A 635 6.55 28.36 0.74
N ALA A 636 5.96 28.41 -0.46
CA ALA A 636 4.67 27.76 -0.74
C ALA A 636 4.88 26.31 -1.12
N LYS A 637 4.07 25.41 -0.57
CA LYS A 637 3.93 24.06 -1.13
C LYS A 637 2.92 24.10 -2.27
N ILE A 638 3.28 23.47 -3.39
CA ILE A 638 2.39 23.27 -4.53
C ILE A 638 2.05 21.79 -4.64
N SER A 639 0.79 21.50 -4.93
CA SER A 639 0.32 20.15 -5.21
C SER A 639 -0.70 20.19 -6.34
N GLY A 640 -0.68 19.23 -7.25
CA GLY A 640 -1.64 19.20 -8.33
C GLY A 640 -1.74 17.85 -8.99
N LYS A 641 -2.83 17.66 -9.73
CA LYS A 641 -3.08 16.44 -10.48
C LYS A 641 -3.41 16.79 -11.91
N ILE A 642 -2.76 16.09 -12.83
CA ILE A 642 -3.00 16.20 -14.27
C ILE A 642 -3.30 14.80 -14.77
N THR A 643 -4.36 14.65 -15.55
CA THR A 643 -4.74 13.43 -16.22
C THR A 643 -4.70 13.67 -17.73
N VAL A 644 -3.89 12.87 -18.42
CA VAL A 644 -3.77 12.89 -19.88
C VAL A 644 -4.03 11.48 -20.39
N GLY A 645 -4.89 11.30 -21.38
CA GLY A 645 -5.19 9.96 -21.86
C GLY A 645 -6.10 9.95 -23.07
N ALA A 646 -6.57 8.75 -23.41
CA ALA A 646 -7.55 8.52 -24.45
C ALA A 646 -8.52 7.43 -24.00
N GLU A 647 -9.75 7.53 -24.50
CA GLU A 647 -10.79 6.54 -24.31
C GLU A 647 -11.44 6.21 -25.66
N TYR A 648 -11.43 4.94 -26.01
CA TYR A 648 -12.18 4.37 -27.12
C TYR A 648 -13.42 3.64 -26.58
N VAL A 649 -14.57 3.89 -27.20
CA VAL A 649 -15.80 3.12 -26.98
C VAL A 649 -16.36 2.71 -28.34
N ASP A 650 -16.70 1.42 -28.48
CA ASP A 650 -17.28 0.89 -29.70
C ASP A 650 -18.56 1.65 -30.09
N GLY A 651 -18.63 2.07 -31.36
CA GLY A 651 -19.71 2.92 -31.87
C GLY A 651 -19.69 4.39 -31.43
N GLN A 652 -18.73 4.84 -30.63
CA GLN A 652 -18.56 6.26 -30.24
C GLN A 652 -17.22 6.87 -30.71
N GLY A 653 -16.21 6.06 -31.00
CA GLY A 653 -14.90 6.53 -31.47
C GLY A 653 -13.92 6.79 -30.32
N VAL A 654 -12.93 7.66 -30.55
CA VAL A 654 -11.87 7.99 -29.58
C VAL A 654 -12.07 9.40 -29.02
N ASP A 655 -12.20 9.49 -27.70
CA ASP A 655 -12.22 10.73 -26.93
C ASP A 655 -10.89 10.95 -26.22
N TRP A 656 -10.34 12.15 -26.32
CA TRP A 656 -9.10 12.52 -25.64
C TRP A 656 -9.37 13.10 -24.25
N ILE A 657 -8.59 12.66 -23.27
CA ILE A 657 -8.69 13.09 -21.87
C ILE A 657 -7.60 14.11 -21.59
N HIS A 658 -8.01 15.35 -21.29
CA HIS A 658 -7.12 16.42 -20.82
C HIS A 658 -7.78 17.15 -19.66
N GLN A 659 -7.44 16.76 -18.43
CA GLN A 659 -8.03 17.36 -17.22
C GLN A 659 -6.95 17.57 -16.17
N GLY A 660 -7.00 18.68 -15.44
CA GLY A 660 -6.04 18.89 -14.36
C GLY A 660 -6.34 20.13 -13.53
N THR A 661 -6.05 20.03 -12.24
CA THR A 661 -6.15 21.14 -11.29
C THR A 661 -5.02 21.05 -10.28
N ALA A 662 -4.41 22.19 -9.96
CA ALA A 662 -3.35 22.30 -8.98
C ALA A 662 -3.67 23.43 -8.02
N THR A 663 -3.38 23.22 -6.74
CA THR A 663 -3.59 24.19 -5.67
C THR A 663 -2.32 24.28 -4.80
N GLY A 664 -2.07 25.46 -4.25
CA GLY A 664 -0.96 25.70 -3.34
C GLY A 664 -1.40 26.62 -2.22
N SER A 665 -0.81 26.46 -1.05
CA SER A 665 -1.06 27.31 0.11
C SER A 665 0.25 27.69 0.80
N PHE A 666 0.30 28.92 1.30
CA PHE A 666 1.37 29.41 2.17
C PHE A 666 0.97 29.14 3.64
N THR A 667 1.96 28.93 4.51
CA THR A 667 1.71 28.79 5.96
C THR A 667 2.01 30.16 6.63
N PRO A 668 1.19 30.67 7.58
CA PRO A 668 1.24 32.09 8.00
C PRO A 668 2.56 32.50 8.68
N PRO A 669 2.90 33.82 8.77
CA PRO A 669 1.98 34.88 9.17
C PRO A 669 1.52 35.76 8.00
N THR A 670 0.19 35.91 7.90
CA THR A 670 -0.52 36.82 6.97
C THR A 670 -0.17 36.65 5.50
N VAL A 671 -0.98 35.87 4.76
CA VAL A 671 -1.53 36.17 3.42
C VAL A 671 -2.18 34.93 2.79
N SER A 672 -3.26 35.13 2.03
CA SER A 672 -3.98 34.08 1.30
C SER A 672 -3.61 34.07 -0.19
N ALA A 673 -3.29 32.88 -0.72
CA ALA A 673 -3.09 32.66 -2.15
C ALA A 673 -4.14 31.70 -2.70
N THR A 674 -4.64 31.99 -3.92
CA THR A 674 -5.48 31.08 -4.70
C THR A 674 -4.99 31.10 -6.15
N GLY A 675 -4.56 29.94 -6.65
CA GLY A 675 -4.23 29.73 -8.06
C GLY A 675 -5.30 28.90 -8.77
N LYS A 676 -5.50 29.13 -10.06
CA LYS A 676 -6.25 28.23 -10.97
C LYS A 676 -5.33 27.83 -12.12
N LEU A 677 -5.17 26.53 -12.34
CA LEU A 677 -4.46 25.98 -13.50
C LEU A 677 -5.38 26.00 -14.71
N ARG A 678 -4.86 26.37 -15.89
CA ARG A 678 -5.51 26.13 -17.18
C ARG A 678 -4.67 25.14 -17.97
N VAL A 679 -5.24 23.99 -18.30
CA VAL A 679 -4.67 23.01 -19.25
C VAL A 679 -4.92 23.56 -20.65
N LYS A 680 -3.90 23.60 -21.51
CA LYS A 680 -4.02 24.05 -22.89
C LYS A 680 -3.69 22.91 -23.83
#